data_AF-L1IID7-F1
#
_entry.id   AF-L1IID7-F1
#
_cell.length_a   1.000
_cell.length_b   1.000
_cell.length_c   1.000
_cell.angle_alpha   90.00
_cell.angle_beta   90.00
_cell.angle_gamma   90.00
#
_symmetry.space_group_name_H-M   'P 1'
#
loop_
_entity.id
_entity.type
_entity.pdbx_description
1 polymer ?
#
loop_
_entity_poly.entity_id
_entity_poly.type
_entity_poly.pdbx_seq_one_letter_code
_entity_poly.pdbx_strand_id
1 'polypeptide(L)'
;MSVAAGMRRNLSDINLSMLPLQQEVVATKVQPERKLSWEYLDLNEIGKKPLMLGIEVLFQDSTSEHCATIGQALDKAQEGSVIRLFPGIYREEHTLRIEKNNITIVCSQSLEMSCVVLLDCSDSMPLIEVCADNFTMIGVQLSCCDNSLAPSSKEDFRNCIRIMHGSPVFERCKVFAFKGISVLASESSSPRFVQCEFENCVGTTVMIVESSQPIFIGNKFKNNFGYDVVLRDSCKGRFERNFFYGTRKATVAAMDSSETTFYKNTFESSNQGALWLQGSSRCKVVDNMMRGNGKTHIQVSHRAEPTVTGNSMLNGQGGGIVVHDEGKGLFERNVIKGNEQAGIGVIDRSKAVFIQNQIEENGGGGAAIDGQSAPIFESNVFKQNLAHGICISGVSQPFMIYNNISNHDGSGILIQDGAHPFLQQNKVESNSQGGIIATGSSRPSVHQCTIFSGEQMSQPLGLLCRDNARVELEENNIWGHPSCNVIFRDSSIGKMSGNEISNGQCGGVIVQGEACLSLVHNTIKANGICNVGVLESGCINCHHNSILESTGCGILLLGDGSCECKFNTVTGNKSIGIRCSGTSHPVLTHNRISNTSNGCGVLIGGRSKAALRYNLIFDNGESGLAVRDKSKPEIYMNIIVPKSNSHPGTLYISGSSNAKINGNTFVITCPADLRITQKNKGLLMSNSILELQEFPDIVDEARKILEVIHIKHVVVQGPDPDEPIVLGRTNPQNLIVEESDVSARPKCSHRKLLSRTEDDVPSRREVESHGCLARTGESSNVSADIASGLFVVRNSSLHSMSSRHEEAGECEGHHNFLERTGGSNGRPTRSASCPPSPYRNDV
;
A
#
# COMPACT_ATOMS: atom_id res chain seq x y z
N MET A 1 10.96 34.79 -18.73
CA MET A 1 12.20 35.59 -18.90
C MET A 1 12.61 36.09 -17.51
N SER A 2 13.91 36.21 -17.18
CA SER A 2 14.43 36.74 -15.90
C SER A 2 14.09 35.90 -14.64
N VAL A 3 14.88 35.81 -13.56
CA VAL A 3 16.34 35.72 -13.32
C VAL A 3 16.48 34.75 -12.12
N ALA A 4 17.33 33.72 -12.02
CA ALA A 4 18.60 33.34 -12.67
C ALA A 4 19.92 33.85 -12.03
N ALA A 5 20.00 33.96 -10.70
CA ALA A 5 21.26 34.25 -9.98
C ALA A 5 21.39 33.41 -8.68
N GLY A 6 22.51 32.69 -8.50
CA GLY A 6 22.69 31.79 -7.34
C GLY A 6 23.93 30.89 -7.35
N MET A 7 25.13 31.50 -7.43
CA MET A 7 26.46 30.87 -7.28
C MET A 7 26.85 29.68 -8.20
N ARG A 8 27.82 29.93 -9.09
CA ARG A 8 28.70 28.88 -9.66
C ARG A 8 29.92 28.67 -8.75
N ARG A 9 30.48 27.45 -8.73
CA ARG A 9 31.87 27.11 -9.13
C ARG A 9 32.39 25.84 -8.45
N ASN A 10 32.74 24.83 -9.26
CA ASN A 10 34.14 24.38 -9.44
C ASN A 10 34.18 23.15 -10.35
N LEU A 11 34.55 23.35 -11.62
CA LEU A 11 35.06 22.32 -12.51
C LEU A 11 35.91 23.02 -13.59
N SER A 12 37.19 22.68 -13.62
CA SER A 12 38.18 23.08 -14.62
C SER A 12 39.23 21.97 -14.70
N ASP A 13 39.94 21.91 -15.82
CA ASP A 13 40.87 20.86 -16.23
C ASP A 13 40.22 19.62 -16.91
N ILE A 14 40.71 19.09 -18.04
CA ILE A 14 41.00 19.66 -19.39
C ILE A 14 41.44 18.48 -20.31
N ASN A 15 41.12 18.54 -21.60
CA ASN A 15 41.60 17.71 -22.74
C ASN A 15 41.37 16.17 -22.72
N LEU A 16 40.50 15.61 -23.57
CA LEU A 16 40.59 15.41 -25.04
C LEU A 16 41.49 14.26 -25.53
N SER A 17 40.90 13.52 -26.49
CA SER A 17 41.51 12.66 -27.52
C SER A 17 42.16 11.32 -27.13
N MET A 18 41.60 10.23 -27.65
CA MET A 18 42.07 9.60 -28.90
C MET A 18 40.97 8.72 -29.53
N LEU A 19 40.94 8.65 -30.87
CA LEU A 19 40.11 7.73 -31.67
C LEU A 19 41.02 6.63 -32.25
N PRO A 20 40.50 5.43 -32.57
CA PRO A 20 40.12 5.22 -33.96
C PRO A 20 38.82 4.42 -34.20
N LEU A 21 38.48 4.35 -35.49
CA LEU A 21 37.45 3.57 -36.18
C LEU A 21 37.62 2.03 -35.93
N GLN A 22 36.70 1.11 -36.30
CA GLN A 22 35.61 1.14 -37.29
C GLN A 22 34.60 -0.01 -37.07
N GLN A 23 33.42 0.05 -37.74
CA GLN A 23 32.46 -1.07 -38.00
C GLN A 23 31.74 -1.70 -36.78
N GLU A 24 30.49 -2.20 -36.87
CA GLU A 24 29.40 -1.93 -37.82
C GLU A 24 28.05 -2.26 -37.16
N VAL A 25 27.03 -1.40 -37.28
CA VAL A 25 25.62 -1.75 -37.05
C VAL A 25 24.79 -1.12 -38.16
N VAL A 26 24.04 -1.95 -38.89
CA VAL A 26 23.28 -1.51 -40.06
C VAL A 26 22.02 -0.76 -39.62
N ALA A 27 22.14 0.57 -39.52
CA ALA A 27 20.99 1.46 -39.48
C ALA A 27 20.34 1.50 -40.87
N THR A 28 19.44 0.54 -41.13
CA THR A 28 18.59 0.55 -42.33
C THR A 28 17.80 1.85 -42.36
N LYS A 29 18.12 2.73 -43.31
CA LYS A 29 17.29 3.90 -43.62
C LYS A 29 15.95 3.42 -44.17
N VAL A 30 15.00 3.16 -43.28
CA VAL A 30 13.58 3.29 -43.61
C VAL A 30 13.43 4.69 -44.16
N GLN A 31 13.13 4.82 -45.46
CA GLN A 31 12.85 6.11 -46.05
C GLN A 31 11.66 6.73 -45.30
N PRO A 32 11.56 8.06 -45.18
CA PRO A 32 10.33 8.66 -44.70
C PRO A 32 9.20 8.23 -45.64
N GLU A 33 8.36 7.30 -45.18
CA GLU A 33 7.12 6.98 -45.87
C GLU A 33 6.39 8.30 -46.13
N ARG A 34 5.87 8.45 -47.35
CA ARG A 34 5.23 9.70 -47.77
C ARG A 34 4.24 10.11 -46.68
N LYS A 35 4.46 11.27 -46.07
CA LYS A 35 3.39 11.94 -45.33
C LYS A 35 2.24 12.11 -46.32
N LEU A 36 1.23 11.27 -46.19
CA LEU A 36 -0.09 11.51 -46.76
C LEU A 36 -0.70 12.66 -45.97
N SER A 37 -0.20 13.86 -46.28
CA SER A 37 -0.92 15.09 -46.02
C SER A 37 -2.23 14.95 -46.78
N TRP A 38 -3.31 14.78 -46.03
CA TRP A 38 -4.65 15.09 -46.51
C TRP A 38 -4.64 16.58 -46.83
N GLU A 39 -4.31 16.92 -48.08
CA GLU A 39 -4.61 18.24 -48.62
C GLU A 39 -6.11 18.48 -48.40
N TYR A 40 -6.45 19.67 -47.94
CA TYR A 40 -7.86 20.02 -47.76
C TYR A 40 -8.54 19.84 -49.12
N LEU A 41 -9.56 18.99 -49.17
CA LEU A 41 -10.55 19.00 -50.26
C LEU A 41 -11.24 20.36 -50.18
N ASP A 42 -10.71 21.34 -50.93
CA ASP A 42 -11.22 22.70 -50.89
C ASP A 42 -12.60 22.73 -51.55
N LEU A 43 -13.62 22.72 -50.71
CA LEU A 43 -15.03 22.65 -51.09
C LEU A 43 -15.47 23.86 -51.94
N ASN A 44 -14.64 24.92 -52.02
CA ASN A 44 -14.86 26.06 -52.89
C ASN A 44 -14.53 25.76 -54.37
N GLU A 45 -13.58 24.86 -54.66
CA GLU A 45 -13.14 24.56 -56.04
C GLU A 45 -14.13 23.63 -56.79
N ILE A 46 -14.85 22.76 -56.07
CA ILE A 46 -15.73 21.73 -56.66
C ILE A 46 -17.08 22.30 -57.16
N GLY A 47 -17.38 23.57 -56.89
CA GLY A 47 -18.68 24.22 -57.16
C GLY A 47 -19.09 24.43 -58.63
N LYS A 48 -18.57 23.66 -59.60
CA LYS A 48 -18.78 23.88 -61.05
C LYS A 48 -19.04 22.63 -61.91
N LYS A 49 -19.81 21.64 -61.42
CA LYS A 49 -20.62 20.74 -62.28
C LYS A 49 -21.62 19.88 -61.48
N PRO A 50 -22.93 19.90 -61.78
CA PRO A 50 -23.87 18.90 -61.29
C PRO A 50 -23.75 17.60 -62.09
N LEU A 51 -23.49 16.47 -61.43
CA LEU A 51 -23.61 15.12 -62.00
C LEU A 51 -25.08 14.68 -61.90
N MET A 52 -25.86 14.88 -62.97
CA MET A 52 -27.33 14.80 -62.94
C MET A 52 -27.97 13.40 -62.72
N LEU A 53 -27.21 12.38 -62.35
CA LEU A 53 -27.68 11.00 -62.10
C LEU A 53 -26.94 10.36 -60.91
N GLY A 54 -26.91 11.04 -59.76
CA GLY A 54 -26.17 10.59 -58.57
C GLY A 54 -26.88 9.56 -57.67
N ILE A 55 -28.20 9.46 -57.75
CA ILE A 55 -29.01 8.63 -56.83
C ILE A 55 -29.92 7.69 -57.64
N GLU A 56 -30.01 6.43 -57.23
CA GLU A 56 -30.90 5.40 -57.78
C GLU A 56 -31.66 4.70 -56.64
N VAL A 57 -32.99 4.72 -56.68
CA VAL A 57 -33.86 3.89 -55.82
C VAL A 57 -34.17 2.61 -56.56
N LEU A 58 -33.94 1.46 -55.92
CA LEU A 58 -34.30 0.14 -56.43
C LEU A 58 -35.48 -0.42 -55.64
N PHE A 59 -36.43 -1.00 -56.34
CA PHE A 59 -37.62 -1.63 -55.77
C PHE A 59 -37.52 -3.16 -55.85
N GLN A 60 -38.32 -3.87 -55.04
CA GLN A 60 -38.27 -5.33 -54.96
C GLN A 60 -38.65 -6.04 -56.28
N ASP A 61 -39.39 -5.36 -57.15
CA ASP A 61 -39.76 -5.83 -58.49
C ASP A 61 -38.65 -5.66 -59.55
N SER A 62 -37.46 -5.24 -59.13
CA SER A 62 -36.29 -4.92 -59.99
C SER A 62 -36.46 -3.70 -60.90
N THR A 63 -37.46 -2.84 -60.67
CA THR A 63 -37.48 -1.49 -61.26
C THR A 63 -36.51 -0.56 -60.52
N SER A 64 -36.07 0.52 -61.19
CA SER A 64 -35.34 1.60 -60.52
C SER A 64 -35.76 2.99 -60.99
N GLU A 65 -35.64 3.96 -60.08
CA GLU A 65 -35.90 5.39 -60.35
C GLU A 65 -34.75 6.27 -59.89
N HIS A 66 -34.38 7.25 -60.71
CA HIS A 66 -33.41 8.28 -60.33
C HIS A 66 -34.08 9.42 -59.55
N CYS A 67 -33.35 9.97 -58.58
CA CYS A 67 -33.77 11.07 -57.71
C CYS A 67 -32.74 12.19 -57.71
N ALA A 68 -33.17 13.44 -57.47
CA ALA A 68 -32.26 14.57 -57.37
C ALA A 68 -31.62 14.70 -55.97
N THR A 69 -32.32 14.23 -54.93
CA THR A 69 -31.88 14.31 -53.53
C THR A 69 -32.19 12.99 -52.78
N ILE A 70 -31.52 12.76 -51.65
CA ILE A 70 -31.71 11.60 -50.77
C ILE A 70 -33.08 11.65 -50.10
N GLY A 71 -33.58 12.84 -49.75
CA GLY A 71 -34.96 13.03 -49.25
C GLY A 71 -36.00 12.51 -50.25
N GLN A 72 -35.90 12.91 -51.52
CA GLN A 72 -36.80 12.42 -52.59
C GLN A 72 -36.71 10.88 -52.78
N ALA A 73 -35.52 10.31 -52.58
CA ALA A 73 -35.32 8.87 -52.65
C ALA A 73 -36.01 8.14 -51.48
N LEU A 74 -35.95 8.69 -50.27
CA LEU A 74 -36.65 8.17 -49.09
C LEU A 74 -38.18 8.31 -49.22
N ASP A 75 -38.68 9.42 -49.77
CA ASP A 75 -40.11 9.64 -50.03
C ASP A 75 -40.69 8.58 -50.98
N LYS A 76 -39.96 8.25 -52.05
CA LYS A 76 -40.36 7.25 -53.06
C LYS A 76 -40.17 5.80 -52.62
N ALA A 77 -39.14 5.51 -51.84
CA ALA A 77 -38.76 4.14 -51.48
C ALA A 77 -39.89 3.38 -50.78
N GLN A 78 -39.98 2.07 -51.02
CA GLN A 78 -40.90 1.15 -50.34
C GLN A 78 -40.12 0.30 -49.33
N GLU A 79 -40.77 -0.38 -48.39
CA GLU A 79 -40.04 -1.24 -47.45
C GLU A 79 -39.22 -2.31 -48.20
N GLY A 80 -37.94 -2.46 -47.86
CA GLY A 80 -37.00 -3.33 -48.59
C GLY A 80 -36.37 -2.69 -49.84
N SER A 81 -36.66 -1.43 -50.18
CA SER A 81 -35.95 -0.70 -51.24
C SER A 81 -34.49 -0.44 -50.88
N VAL A 82 -33.64 -0.44 -51.92
CA VAL A 82 -32.22 -0.10 -51.82
C VAL A 82 -31.94 1.20 -52.56
N ILE A 83 -31.48 2.22 -51.85
CA ILE A 83 -31.07 3.52 -52.39
C ILE A 83 -29.55 3.48 -52.61
N ARG A 84 -29.11 3.47 -53.86
CA ARG A 84 -27.70 3.61 -54.22
C ARG A 84 -27.32 5.08 -54.35
N LEU A 85 -26.19 5.44 -53.75
CA LEU A 85 -25.51 6.73 -53.93
C LEU A 85 -24.24 6.50 -54.76
N PHE A 86 -24.07 7.23 -55.86
CA PHE A 86 -22.85 7.22 -56.66
C PHE A 86 -21.84 8.26 -56.13
N PRO A 87 -20.51 8.04 -56.27
CA PRO A 87 -19.50 8.96 -55.75
C PRO A 87 -19.73 10.42 -56.17
N GLY A 88 -19.87 11.31 -55.19
CA GLY A 88 -20.27 12.70 -55.39
C GLY A 88 -20.50 13.45 -54.09
N ILE A 89 -20.78 14.75 -54.22
CA ILE A 89 -21.15 15.64 -53.13
C ILE A 89 -22.67 15.86 -53.16
N TYR A 90 -23.35 15.55 -52.07
CA TYR A 90 -24.80 15.65 -51.94
C TYR A 90 -25.19 16.74 -50.95
N ARG A 91 -26.01 17.70 -51.37
CA ARG A 91 -26.61 18.71 -50.48
C ARG A 91 -28.10 18.48 -50.36
N GLU A 92 -28.59 18.42 -49.13
CA GLU A 92 -30.00 18.47 -48.77
C GLU A 92 -30.21 19.72 -47.90
N GLU A 93 -31.38 20.35 -48.03
CA GLU A 93 -31.78 21.55 -47.28
C GLU A 93 -32.66 21.21 -46.05
N HIS A 94 -32.99 19.93 -45.86
CA HIS A 94 -33.98 19.43 -44.90
C HIS A 94 -33.48 18.16 -44.20
N THR A 95 -34.04 17.86 -43.01
CA THR A 95 -33.80 16.62 -42.26
C THR A 95 -34.18 15.38 -43.08
N LEU A 96 -33.26 14.42 -43.18
CA LEU A 96 -33.52 13.10 -43.75
C LEU A 96 -34.26 12.23 -42.71
N ARG A 97 -35.59 12.16 -42.84
CA ARG A 97 -36.44 11.31 -41.99
C ARG A 97 -36.52 9.89 -42.52
N ILE A 98 -36.33 8.93 -41.62
CA ILE A 98 -36.35 7.50 -41.92
C ILE A 98 -37.42 6.86 -41.02
N GLU A 99 -38.63 6.78 -41.57
CA GLU A 99 -39.86 6.29 -40.92
C GLU A 99 -40.34 4.93 -41.49
N LYS A 100 -39.73 4.46 -42.59
CA LYS A 100 -40.07 3.21 -43.29
C LYS A 100 -39.07 2.11 -42.92
N ASN A 101 -39.55 0.90 -42.65
CA ASN A 101 -38.69 -0.20 -42.22
C ASN A 101 -37.94 -0.84 -43.41
N ASN A 102 -36.87 -1.57 -43.10
CA ASN A 102 -36.11 -2.38 -44.06
C ASN A 102 -35.46 -1.59 -45.23
N ILE A 103 -35.33 -0.26 -45.13
CA ILE A 103 -34.68 0.58 -46.14
C ILE A 103 -33.15 0.44 -46.05
N THR A 104 -32.47 0.29 -47.19
CA THR A 104 -30.99 0.31 -47.27
C THR A 104 -30.48 1.50 -48.07
N ILE A 105 -29.54 2.28 -47.55
CA ILE A 105 -28.75 3.29 -48.27
C ILE A 105 -27.31 2.78 -48.43
N VAL A 106 -26.76 2.79 -49.64
CA VAL A 106 -25.41 2.25 -49.92
C VAL A 106 -24.61 3.09 -50.93
N CYS A 107 -23.37 3.44 -50.58
CA CYS A 107 -22.40 3.98 -51.53
C CYS A 107 -21.98 2.91 -52.55
N SER A 108 -22.05 3.21 -53.84
CA SER A 108 -21.90 2.21 -54.91
C SER A 108 -20.45 1.84 -55.29
N GLN A 109 -19.43 2.51 -54.73
CA GLN A 109 -18.01 2.26 -55.02
C GLN A 109 -17.09 2.34 -53.79
N SER A 110 -15.80 2.08 -54.02
CA SER A 110 -14.76 1.83 -53.00
C SER A 110 -14.47 3.00 -52.05
N LEU A 111 -13.91 2.66 -50.89
CA LEU A 111 -13.62 3.48 -49.71
C LEU A 111 -12.71 4.71 -49.94
N GLU A 112 -12.14 4.89 -51.13
CA GLU A 112 -11.16 5.95 -51.45
C GLU A 112 -11.79 7.19 -52.10
N MET A 113 -13.03 7.09 -52.59
CA MET A 113 -13.80 8.19 -53.19
C MET A 113 -15.22 8.19 -52.59
N SER A 114 -15.33 8.64 -51.34
CA SER A 114 -16.58 8.60 -50.57
C SER A 114 -17.69 9.46 -51.18
N CYS A 115 -18.95 9.01 -51.02
CA CYS A 115 -20.10 9.90 -51.13
C CYS A 115 -20.07 10.85 -49.92
N VAL A 116 -19.70 12.11 -50.16
CA VAL A 116 -19.64 13.14 -49.11
C VAL A 116 -20.94 13.92 -49.11
N VAL A 117 -21.83 13.59 -48.19
CA VAL A 117 -23.08 14.30 -47.99
C VAL A 117 -22.75 15.54 -47.15
N LEU A 118 -22.81 16.72 -47.78
CA LEU A 118 -22.49 18.04 -47.22
C LEU A 118 -23.77 18.85 -47.08
N LEU A 119 -24.26 19.02 -45.85
CA LEU A 119 -25.67 19.31 -45.65
C LEU A 119 -25.89 20.71 -45.10
N ASP A 120 -26.72 21.48 -45.83
CA ASP A 120 -27.03 22.90 -45.59
C ASP A 120 -28.32 23.01 -44.76
N CYS A 121 -28.41 22.22 -43.69
CA CYS A 121 -29.60 22.19 -42.83
C CYS A 121 -29.69 23.46 -41.97
N SER A 122 -30.89 24.05 -41.93
CA SER A 122 -31.21 25.23 -41.13
C SER A 122 -31.00 25.02 -39.62
N ASP A 123 -30.88 26.13 -38.88
CA ASP A 123 -30.50 26.11 -37.47
C ASP A 123 -31.44 25.27 -36.59
N SER A 124 -30.83 24.49 -35.69
CA SER A 124 -31.40 23.60 -34.66
C SER A 124 -31.96 22.23 -35.05
N MET A 125 -32.26 21.93 -36.32
CA MET A 125 -32.80 20.61 -36.68
C MET A 125 -31.73 19.50 -36.73
N PRO A 126 -32.10 18.23 -36.42
CA PRO A 126 -31.24 17.08 -36.68
C PRO A 126 -31.05 16.88 -38.20
N LEU A 127 -29.91 16.36 -38.59
CA LEU A 127 -29.62 16.05 -39.99
C LEU A 127 -30.31 14.76 -40.45
N ILE A 128 -30.07 13.65 -39.76
CA ILE A 128 -30.76 12.37 -39.95
C ILE A 128 -31.63 12.11 -38.72
N GLU A 129 -32.90 11.77 -38.93
CA GLU A 129 -33.83 11.41 -37.86
C GLU A 129 -34.44 10.03 -38.15
N VAL A 130 -34.16 9.05 -37.27
CA VAL A 130 -34.52 7.64 -37.47
C VAL A 130 -35.59 7.21 -36.47
N CYS A 131 -36.67 6.64 -37.01
CA CYS A 131 -37.79 6.07 -36.29
C CYS A 131 -38.28 4.80 -37.02
N ALA A 132 -37.37 3.86 -37.28
CA ALA A 132 -37.61 2.69 -38.13
C ALA A 132 -36.68 1.51 -37.78
N ASP A 133 -37.19 0.29 -37.99
CA ASP A 133 -36.44 -0.95 -37.82
C ASP A 133 -35.81 -1.46 -39.13
N ASN A 134 -34.71 -2.21 -38.99
CA ASN A 134 -33.91 -2.75 -40.10
C ASN A 134 -33.39 -1.72 -41.12
N PHE A 135 -33.46 -0.41 -40.83
CA PHE A 135 -32.77 0.58 -41.66
C PHE A 135 -31.26 0.33 -41.66
N THR A 136 -30.63 0.38 -42.84
CA THR A 136 -29.19 0.17 -42.98
C THR A 136 -28.55 1.28 -43.83
N MET A 137 -27.43 1.85 -43.38
CA MET A 137 -26.61 2.80 -44.13
C MET A 137 -25.18 2.29 -44.25
N ILE A 138 -24.62 2.24 -45.48
CA ILE A 138 -23.28 1.68 -45.74
C ILE A 138 -22.40 2.66 -46.53
N GLY A 139 -21.21 2.97 -45.99
CA GLY A 139 -20.14 3.69 -46.70
C GLY A 139 -20.40 5.16 -46.97
N VAL A 140 -21.26 5.81 -46.19
CA VAL A 140 -21.66 7.22 -46.37
C VAL A 140 -20.85 8.14 -45.45
N GLN A 141 -20.37 9.27 -45.96
CA GLN A 141 -19.72 10.31 -45.17
C GLN A 141 -20.66 11.51 -44.95
N LEU A 142 -20.77 11.96 -43.70
CA LEU A 142 -21.63 13.05 -43.25
C LEU A 142 -20.80 14.22 -42.70
N SER A 143 -21.07 15.44 -43.15
CA SER A 143 -20.45 16.67 -42.64
C SER A 143 -21.40 17.86 -42.78
N CYS A 144 -21.24 18.88 -41.92
CA CYS A 144 -21.89 20.18 -42.08
C CYS A 144 -21.19 21.03 -43.16
N CYS A 145 -21.88 22.07 -43.66
CA CYS A 145 -21.25 23.10 -44.50
C CYS A 145 -20.30 24.03 -43.71
N ASP A 146 -20.58 24.32 -42.42
CA ASP A 146 -19.67 25.07 -41.55
C ASP A 146 -18.61 24.15 -40.91
N ASN A 147 -17.53 23.90 -41.66
CA ASN A 147 -16.37 23.11 -41.22
C ASN A 147 -15.41 23.87 -40.27
N SER A 148 -15.79 25.02 -39.71
CA SER A 148 -14.88 25.76 -38.83
C SER A 148 -14.72 25.08 -37.47
N LEU A 149 -13.51 24.57 -37.19
CA LEU A 149 -13.10 23.96 -35.91
C LEU A 149 -13.02 24.97 -34.73
N ALA A 150 -13.48 26.21 -34.94
CA ALA A 150 -13.62 27.21 -33.90
C ALA A 150 -14.91 26.96 -33.10
N PRO A 151 -14.86 26.94 -31.75
CA PRO A 151 -16.08 26.86 -30.95
C PRO A 151 -16.94 28.11 -31.20
N SER A 152 -18.21 27.90 -31.53
CA SER A 152 -19.17 28.98 -31.71
C SER A 152 -19.50 29.66 -30.37
N SER A 153 -19.76 30.97 -30.41
CA SER A 153 -20.17 31.76 -29.23
C SER A 153 -21.62 31.50 -28.79
N LYS A 154 -22.29 30.54 -29.43
CA LYS A 154 -23.52 29.88 -29.00
C LYS A 154 -23.26 28.38 -29.01
N GLU A 155 -23.81 27.66 -28.05
CA GLU A 155 -23.82 26.19 -28.09
C GLU A 155 -24.71 25.73 -29.27
N ASP A 156 -24.18 24.85 -30.12
CA ASP A 156 -24.93 24.29 -31.24
C ASP A 156 -25.53 22.94 -30.85
N PHE A 157 -26.83 22.93 -30.59
CA PHE A 157 -27.58 21.75 -30.17
C PHE A 157 -28.03 20.83 -31.32
N ARG A 158 -27.55 21.07 -32.56
CA ARG A 158 -27.84 20.17 -33.70
C ARG A 158 -27.34 18.73 -33.42
N ASN A 159 -28.06 17.75 -33.99
CA ASN A 159 -27.65 16.35 -33.99
C ASN A 159 -27.33 15.89 -35.42
N CYS A 160 -26.23 15.17 -35.65
CA CYS A 160 -25.92 14.63 -36.98
C CYS A 160 -26.80 13.41 -37.28
N ILE A 161 -26.89 12.47 -36.33
CA ILE A 161 -27.81 11.33 -36.38
C ILE A 161 -28.59 11.30 -35.07
N ARG A 162 -29.91 11.51 -35.13
CA ARG A 162 -30.84 11.29 -34.03
C ARG A 162 -31.62 10.01 -34.26
N ILE A 163 -31.62 9.12 -33.29
CA ILE A 163 -32.27 7.81 -33.36
C ILE A 163 -33.22 7.74 -32.17
N MET A 164 -34.52 7.84 -32.46
CA MET A 164 -35.59 7.79 -31.46
C MET A 164 -36.07 6.35 -31.29
N HIS A 165 -36.44 5.69 -32.39
CA HIS A 165 -36.93 4.31 -32.34
C HIS A 165 -36.18 3.37 -33.27
N GLY A 166 -36.19 2.09 -32.91
CA GLY A 166 -35.75 0.98 -33.73
C GLY A 166 -34.27 0.60 -33.57
N SER A 167 -33.83 -0.26 -34.49
CA SER A 167 -32.53 -0.94 -34.47
C SER A 167 -31.68 -0.69 -35.74
N PRO A 168 -31.47 0.57 -36.17
CA PRO A 168 -30.78 0.87 -37.43
C PRO A 168 -29.30 0.50 -37.40
N VAL A 169 -28.75 0.13 -38.56
CA VAL A 169 -27.36 -0.29 -38.76
C VAL A 169 -26.61 0.74 -39.60
N PHE A 170 -25.48 1.23 -39.10
CA PHE A 170 -24.53 2.07 -39.82
C PHE A 170 -23.22 1.28 -39.97
N GLU A 171 -22.77 1.04 -41.19
CA GLU A 171 -21.54 0.31 -41.48
C GLU A 171 -20.57 1.12 -42.33
N ARG A 172 -19.32 1.24 -41.88
CA ARG A 172 -18.23 1.95 -42.58
C ARG A 172 -18.57 3.41 -42.95
N CYS A 173 -19.52 4.01 -42.23
CA CYS A 173 -19.89 5.43 -42.36
C CYS A 173 -18.86 6.33 -41.66
N LYS A 174 -18.77 7.59 -42.07
CA LYS A 174 -17.90 8.59 -41.44
C LYS A 174 -18.69 9.84 -41.03
N VAL A 175 -18.49 10.33 -39.80
CA VAL A 175 -18.92 11.68 -39.38
C VAL A 175 -17.68 12.53 -39.15
N PHE A 176 -17.67 13.74 -39.71
CA PHE A 176 -16.51 14.62 -39.69
C PHE A 176 -16.88 16.04 -39.24
N ALA A 177 -16.00 16.67 -38.46
CA ALA A 177 -16.04 18.08 -38.05
C ALA A 177 -17.38 18.59 -37.47
N PHE A 178 -18.24 17.69 -36.97
CA PHE A 178 -19.60 18.04 -36.56
C PHE A 178 -19.61 18.86 -35.26
N LYS A 179 -20.39 19.95 -35.22
CA LYS A 179 -20.36 20.92 -34.11
C LYS A 179 -21.16 20.52 -32.87
N GLY A 180 -22.37 20.00 -33.07
CA GLY A 180 -23.23 19.52 -31.99
C GLY A 180 -22.97 18.05 -31.66
N ILE A 181 -24.02 17.27 -31.42
CA ILE A 181 -23.92 15.83 -31.10
C ILE A 181 -23.84 14.99 -32.38
N SER A 182 -22.84 14.13 -32.55
CA SER A 182 -22.73 13.33 -33.78
C SER A 182 -23.73 12.16 -33.83
N VAL A 183 -23.98 11.49 -32.70
CA VAL A 183 -25.03 10.46 -32.57
C VAL A 183 -25.77 10.66 -31.26
N LEU A 184 -27.09 10.83 -31.31
CA LEU A 184 -27.99 10.81 -30.16
C LEU A 184 -28.90 9.58 -30.28
N ALA A 185 -28.78 8.64 -29.33
CA ALA A 185 -29.65 7.48 -29.19
C ALA A 185 -30.56 7.66 -27.96
N SER A 186 -31.86 7.82 -28.22
CA SER A 186 -32.92 8.09 -27.23
C SER A 186 -34.04 7.04 -27.29
N GLU A 187 -35.10 7.21 -26.48
CA GLU A 187 -36.37 6.47 -26.57
C GLU A 187 -36.22 4.92 -26.62
N SER A 188 -35.24 4.39 -25.89
CA SER A 188 -34.90 2.95 -25.83
C SER A 188 -34.45 2.30 -27.15
N SER A 189 -34.03 3.11 -28.13
CA SER A 189 -33.45 2.64 -29.39
C SER A 189 -32.23 1.71 -29.21
N SER A 190 -32.00 0.82 -30.19
CA SER A 190 -30.91 -0.17 -30.17
C SER A 190 -30.05 -0.15 -31.45
N PRO A 191 -29.47 1.00 -31.83
CA PRO A 191 -28.74 1.13 -33.09
C PRO A 191 -27.37 0.47 -33.07
N ARG A 192 -26.84 0.14 -34.24
CA ARG A 192 -25.58 -0.60 -34.41
C ARG A 192 -24.62 0.17 -35.32
N PHE A 193 -23.43 0.49 -34.82
CA PHE A 193 -22.37 1.17 -35.56
C PHE A 193 -21.17 0.24 -35.72
N VAL A 194 -20.80 -0.06 -36.96
CA VAL A 194 -19.80 -1.09 -37.30
C VAL A 194 -18.73 -0.50 -38.22
N GLN A 195 -17.48 -0.49 -37.77
CA GLN A 195 -16.32 0.05 -38.52
C GLN A 195 -16.46 1.51 -38.99
N CYS A 196 -17.33 2.30 -38.34
CA CYS A 196 -17.50 3.72 -38.63
C CYS A 196 -16.34 4.57 -38.07
N GLU A 197 -16.20 5.80 -38.58
CA GLU A 197 -15.20 6.76 -38.13
C GLU A 197 -15.83 8.08 -37.70
N PHE A 198 -15.43 8.60 -36.54
CA PHE A 198 -15.89 9.88 -35.99
C PHE A 198 -14.65 10.76 -35.71
N GLU A 199 -14.47 11.83 -36.48
CA GLU A 199 -13.21 12.57 -36.50
C GLU A 199 -13.40 14.10 -36.45
N ASN A 200 -12.60 14.76 -35.62
CA ASN A 200 -12.60 16.21 -35.38
C ASN A 200 -13.96 16.80 -34.93
N CYS A 201 -14.88 15.98 -34.41
CA CYS A 201 -16.17 16.44 -33.90
C CYS A 201 -15.97 17.34 -32.68
N VAL A 202 -16.67 18.47 -32.63
CA VAL A 202 -16.43 19.55 -31.65
C VAL A 202 -17.26 19.34 -30.39
N GLY A 203 -18.52 18.93 -30.54
CA GLY A 203 -19.43 18.57 -29.45
C GLY A 203 -19.21 17.14 -28.95
N THR A 204 -20.23 16.58 -28.31
CA THR A 204 -20.22 15.18 -27.85
C THR A 204 -20.38 14.24 -29.05
N THR A 205 -19.44 13.31 -29.26
CA THR A 205 -19.51 12.42 -30.43
C THR A 205 -20.72 11.48 -30.33
N VAL A 206 -20.87 10.74 -29.24
CA VAL A 206 -22.01 9.84 -29.01
C VAL A 206 -22.67 10.16 -27.66
N MET A 207 -23.99 10.38 -27.67
CA MET A 207 -24.80 10.53 -26.46
C MET A 207 -25.88 9.44 -26.42
N ILE A 208 -26.01 8.77 -25.27
CA ILE A 208 -26.91 7.62 -25.09
C ILE A 208 -27.76 7.87 -23.83
N VAL A 209 -29.07 7.99 -24.03
CA VAL A 209 -30.05 8.38 -22.99
C VAL A 209 -31.21 7.36 -22.93
N GLU A 210 -32.14 7.54 -21.99
CA GLU A 210 -33.49 6.93 -22.03
C GLU A 210 -33.53 5.40 -22.22
N SER A 211 -32.67 4.68 -21.49
CA SER A 211 -32.55 3.21 -21.51
C SER A 211 -32.11 2.57 -22.83
N SER A 212 -31.65 3.37 -23.80
CA SER A 212 -31.17 2.92 -25.12
C SER A 212 -30.00 1.93 -25.02
N GLN A 213 -29.91 1.01 -25.98
CA GLN A 213 -28.99 -0.15 -25.94
C GLN A 213 -28.13 -0.28 -27.21
N PRO A 214 -27.34 0.75 -27.58
CA PRO A 214 -26.59 0.77 -28.83
C PRO A 214 -25.35 -0.13 -28.80
N ILE A 215 -24.95 -0.63 -29.98
CA ILE A 215 -23.79 -1.51 -30.15
C ILE A 215 -22.77 -0.86 -31.10
N PHE A 216 -21.59 -0.55 -30.59
CA PHE A 216 -20.47 0.03 -31.33
C PHE A 216 -19.35 -1.01 -31.46
N ILE A 217 -19.10 -1.55 -32.66
CA ILE A 217 -18.06 -2.55 -32.94
C ILE A 217 -17.01 -2.01 -33.92
N GLY A 218 -15.74 -1.99 -33.51
CA GLY A 218 -14.60 -1.73 -34.41
C GLY A 218 -14.51 -0.31 -34.96
N ASN A 219 -15.20 0.66 -34.36
CA ASN A 219 -15.23 2.05 -34.80
C ASN A 219 -13.98 2.82 -34.36
N LYS A 220 -13.72 3.96 -35.02
CA LYS A 220 -12.60 4.87 -34.73
C LYS A 220 -13.12 6.23 -34.28
N PHE A 221 -12.60 6.72 -33.16
CA PHE A 221 -12.88 8.04 -32.61
C PHE A 221 -11.55 8.81 -32.55
N LYS A 222 -11.47 9.97 -33.20
CA LYS A 222 -10.20 10.66 -33.48
C LYS A 222 -10.26 12.16 -33.26
N ASN A 223 -9.36 12.67 -32.41
CA ASN A 223 -9.09 14.09 -32.22
C ASN A 223 -10.32 14.94 -31.86
N ASN A 224 -11.37 14.31 -31.32
CA ASN A 224 -12.65 14.96 -31.01
C ASN A 224 -12.50 15.90 -29.80
N PHE A 225 -13.15 17.07 -29.84
CA PHE A 225 -12.93 18.15 -28.88
C PHE A 225 -13.84 18.04 -27.65
N GLY A 226 -14.99 17.38 -27.79
CA GLY A 226 -15.90 17.06 -26.69
C GLY A 226 -15.52 15.77 -25.96
N TYR A 227 -16.55 15.09 -25.45
CA TYR A 227 -16.46 13.69 -25.01
C TYR A 227 -16.79 12.79 -26.20
N ASP A 228 -16.17 11.61 -26.30
CA ASP A 228 -16.53 10.65 -27.35
C ASP A 228 -17.81 9.87 -27.01
N VAL A 229 -18.02 9.55 -25.74
CA VAL A 229 -19.23 8.86 -25.28
C VAL A 229 -19.75 9.51 -23.99
N VAL A 230 -21.02 9.91 -23.99
CA VAL A 230 -21.77 10.32 -22.79
C VAL A 230 -22.94 9.35 -22.57
N LEU A 231 -23.00 8.77 -21.37
CA LEU A 231 -24.03 7.81 -20.97
C LEU A 231 -24.88 8.41 -19.85
N ARG A 232 -26.20 8.40 -20.02
CA ARG A 232 -27.17 8.92 -19.04
C ARG A 232 -28.31 7.95 -18.76
N ASP A 233 -29.12 8.31 -17.78
CA ASP A 233 -30.30 7.56 -17.32
C ASP A 233 -29.94 6.10 -17.00
N SER A 234 -30.69 5.12 -17.53
CA SER A 234 -30.47 3.68 -17.35
C SER A 234 -30.00 2.98 -18.64
N CYS A 235 -29.27 3.68 -19.52
CA CYS A 235 -28.83 3.14 -20.81
C CYS A 235 -27.81 1.98 -20.70
N LYS A 236 -27.80 1.09 -21.70
CA LYS A 236 -27.07 -0.19 -21.67
C LYS A 236 -26.34 -0.47 -23.00
N GLY A 237 -25.33 0.33 -23.32
CA GLY A 237 -24.56 0.15 -24.54
C GLY A 237 -23.54 -1.01 -24.51
N ARG A 238 -23.02 -1.37 -25.68
CA ARG A 238 -21.84 -2.25 -25.84
C ARG A 238 -20.84 -1.61 -26.79
N PHE A 239 -19.66 -1.27 -26.29
CA PHE A 239 -18.52 -0.81 -27.07
C PHE A 239 -17.46 -1.91 -27.14
N GLU A 240 -17.22 -2.47 -28.32
CA GLU A 240 -16.31 -3.59 -28.54
C GLU A 240 -15.26 -3.32 -29.63
N ARG A 241 -13.97 -3.51 -29.32
CA ARG A 241 -12.83 -3.30 -30.25
C ARG A 241 -12.76 -1.92 -30.91
N ASN A 242 -13.33 -0.88 -30.30
CA ASN A 242 -13.21 0.48 -30.81
C ASN A 242 -11.85 1.09 -30.44
N PHE A 243 -11.39 2.05 -31.25
CA PHE A 243 -10.14 2.78 -31.05
C PHE A 243 -10.46 4.26 -30.82
N PHE A 244 -10.16 4.76 -29.63
CA PHE A 244 -10.33 6.16 -29.24
C PHE A 244 -8.96 6.83 -29.11
N TYR A 245 -8.77 7.96 -29.77
CA TYR A 245 -7.47 8.63 -29.85
C TYR A 245 -7.58 10.16 -29.84
N GLY A 246 -6.80 10.83 -28.98
CA GLY A 246 -6.58 12.27 -29.04
C GLY A 246 -7.75 13.15 -28.54
N THR A 247 -8.68 12.58 -27.77
CA THR A 247 -9.88 13.26 -27.25
C THR A 247 -9.50 14.41 -26.31
N ARG A 248 -10.09 15.61 -26.48
CA ARG A 248 -9.69 16.81 -25.67
C ARG A 248 -10.32 16.88 -24.28
N LYS A 249 -11.41 16.14 -24.02
CA LYS A 249 -11.96 15.91 -22.67
C LYS A 249 -11.62 14.49 -22.22
N ALA A 250 -12.39 13.91 -21.30
CA ALA A 250 -12.36 12.47 -21.08
C ALA A 250 -12.95 11.74 -22.29
N THR A 251 -12.55 10.49 -22.56
CA THR A 251 -13.15 9.73 -23.67
C THR A 251 -14.61 9.39 -23.37
N VAL A 252 -14.86 8.80 -22.19
CA VAL A 252 -16.19 8.38 -21.73
C VAL A 252 -16.57 9.12 -20.46
N ALA A 253 -17.79 9.66 -20.41
CA ALA A 253 -18.44 10.12 -19.19
C ALA A 253 -19.72 9.30 -18.95
N ALA A 254 -19.70 8.42 -17.94
CA ALA A 254 -20.84 7.59 -17.56
C ALA A 254 -21.54 8.16 -16.32
N MET A 255 -22.84 8.35 -16.40
CA MET A 255 -23.63 9.05 -15.37
C MET A 255 -24.85 8.23 -14.93
N ASP A 256 -25.61 8.82 -14.00
CA ASP A 256 -26.95 8.41 -13.57
C ASP A 256 -27.03 6.95 -13.08
N SER A 257 -27.53 5.99 -13.87
CA SER A 257 -27.60 4.55 -13.56
C SER A 257 -27.21 3.69 -14.77
N SER A 258 -26.31 4.20 -15.62
CA SER A 258 -25.89 3.55 -16.86
C SER A 258 -25.10 2.24 -16.64
N GLU A 259 -25.37 1.24 -17.48
CA GLU A 259 -24.84 -0.15 -17.38
C GLU A 259 -24.10 -0.60 -18.65
N THR A 260 -23.36 0.32 -19.27
CA THR A 260 -22.66 0.06 -20.54
C THR A 260 -21.43 -0.84 -20.36
N THR A 261 -21.19 -1.72 -21.34
CA THR A 261 -20.00 -2.60 -21.37
C THR A 261 -18.98 -2.12 -22.39
N PHE A 262 -17.75 -1.87 -21.94
CA PHE A 262 -16.56 -1.58 -22.74
C PHE A 262 -15.65 -2.80 -22.77
N TYR A 263 -15.56 -3.47 -23.93
CA TYR A 263 -14.78 -4.69 -24.13
C TYR A 263 -13.69 -4.55 -25.19
N LYS A 264 -12.42 -4.82 -24.85
CA LYS A 264 -11.29 -4.84 -25.81
C LYS A 264 -11.12 -3.56 -26.64
N ASN A 265 -11.51 -2.41 -26.12
CA ASN A 265 -11.26 -1.12 -26.76
C ASN A 265 -9.85 -0.60 -26.41
N THR A 266 -9.35 0.34 -27.21
CA THR A 266 -8.12 1.08 -26.93
C THR A 266 -8.46 2.55 -26.69
N PHE A 267 -7.96 3.12 -25.60
CA PHE A 267 -8.13 4.51 -25.18
C PHE A 267 -6.76 5.20 -25.09
N GLU A 268 -6.43 6.04 -26.06
CA GLU A 268 -5.07 6.57 -26.22
C GLU A 268 -5.00 8.10 -26.31
N SER A 269 -4.01 8.68 -25.62
CA SER A 269 -3.64 10.10 -25.74
C SER A 269 -4.81 11.08 -25.51
N SER A 270 -5.77 10.73 -24.65
CA SER A 270 -6.82 11.67 -24.24
C SER A 270 -6.24 12.72 -23.30
N ASN A 271 -6.64 13.98 -23.46
CA ASN A 271 -6.17 15.12 -22.66
C ASN A 271 -6.71 15.11 -21.21
N GLN A 272 -7.64 14.20 -20.88
CA GLN A 272 -8.07 13.89 -19.52
C GLN A 272 -7.95 12.37 -19.28
N GLY A 273 -8.92 11.74 -18.60
CA GLY A 273 -8.98 10.29 -18.40
C GLY A 273 -9.63 9.54 -19.56
N ALA A 274 -9.52 8.21 -19.57
CA ALA A 274 -10.24 7.38 -20.53
C ALA A 274 -11.72 7.21 -20.13
N LEU A 275 -12.00 6.86 -18.87
CA LEU A 275 -13.36 6.73 -18.35
C LEU A 275 -13.54 7.51 -17.05
N TRP A 276 -14.52 8.41 -17.03
CA TRP A 276 -15.08 8.99 -15.81
C TRP A 276 -16.44 8.35 -15.55
N LEU A 277 -16.55 7.64 -14.43
CA LEU A 277 -17.73 6.84 -14.03
C LEU A 277 -18.32 7.46 -12.76
N GLN A 278 -19.53 8.02 -12.86
CA GLN A 278 -20.18 8.73 -11.76
C GLN A 278 -21.69 8.38 -11.64
N GLY A 279 -22.33 8.89 -10.59
CA GLY A 279 -23.69 8.51 -10.21
C GLY A 279 -23.74 7.04 -9.76
N SER A 280 -24.91 6.42 -9.81
CA SER A 280 -25.09 4.98 -9.54
C SER A 280 -24.74 4.10 -10.75
N SER A 281 -23.79 4.51 -11.60
CA SER A 281 -23.43 3.77 -12.81
C SER A 281 -22.72 2.44 -12.48
N ARG A 282 -23.06 1.39 -13.23
CA ARG A 282 -22.57 0.00 -13.07
C ARG A 282 -21.90 -0.50 -14.35
N CYS A 283 -21.14 0.39 -15.00
CA CYS A 283 -20.46 0.07 -16.24
C CYS A 283 -19.41 -1.04 -16.07
N LYS A 284 -19.25 -1.86 -17.10
CA LYS A 284 -18.31 -2.98 -17.14
C LYS A 284 -17.15 -2.64 -18.07
N VAL A 285 -15.93 -2.73 -17.59
CA VAL A 285 -14.71 -2.31 -18.30
C VAL A 285 -13.78 -3.53 -18.32
N VAL A 286 -13.75 -4.25 -19.45
CA VAL A 286 -13.10 -5.58 -19.54
C VAL A 286 -12.12 -5.67 -20.71
N ASP A 287 -10.93 -6.21 -20.46
CA ASP A 287 -9.85 -6.46 -21.45
C ASP A 287 -9.41 -5.21 -22.27
N ASN A 288 -9.61 -3.98 -21.78
CA ASN A 288 -9.27 -2.75 -22.52
C ASN A 288 -7.81 -2.32 -22.33
N MET A 289 -7.26 -1.62 -23.33
CA MET A 289 -5.95 -0.96 -23.28
C MET A 289 -6.14 0.55 -23.10
N MET A 290 -5.41 1.17 -22.16
CA MET A 290 -5.46 2.60 -21.88
C MET A 290 -4.03 3.13 -21.79
N ARG A 291 -3.67 4.13 -22.62
CA ARG A 291 -2.27 4.60 -22.74
C ARG A 291 -2.14 6.12 -22.92
N GLY A 292 -1.17 6.73 -22.24
CA GLY A 292 -0.75 8.11 -22.54
C GLY A 292 -1.77 9.19 -22.20
N ASN A 293 -2.72 8.90 -21.31
CA ASN A 293 -3.80 9.81 -20.97
C ASN A 293 -3.33 10.91 -19.99
N GLY A 294 -3.76 12.15 -20.20
CA GLY A 294 -3.31 13.35 -19.48
C GLY A 294 -3.87 13.51 -18.07
N LYS A 295 -4.81 12.66 -17.67
CA LYS A 295 -5.26 12.45 -16.29
C LYS A 295 -5.46 10.95 -16.04
N THR A 296 -5.94 10.61 -14.85
CA THR A 296 -6.19 9.23 -14.40
C THR A 296 -6.98 8.43 -15.44
N HIS A 297 -6.53 7.21 -15.78
CA HIS A 297 -7.18 6.40 -16.83
C HIS A 297 -8.64 6.07 -16.48
N ILE A 298 -8.92 5.64 -15.24
CA ILE A 298 -10.30 5.48 -14.74
C ILE A 298 -10.51 6.31 -13.46
N GLN A 299 -11.49 7.22 -13.50
CA GLN A 299 -11.98 7.96 -12.35
C GLN A 299 -13.38 7.47 -11.96
N VAL A 300 -13.59 7.13 -10.70
CA VAL A 300 -14.85 6.61 -10.16
C VAL A 300 -15.33 7.49 -9.01
N SER A 301 -16.56 8.00 -9.08
CA SER A 301 -17.08 8.96 -8.10
C SER A 301 -18.59 8.87 -7.88
N HIS A 302 -19.12 9.64 -6.93
CA HIS A 302 -20.55 9.82 -6.69
C HIS A 302 -21.34 8.51 -6.53
N ARG A 303 -20.78 7.56 -5.77
CA ARG A 303 -21.31 6.19 -5.52
C ARG A 303 -21.33 5.22 -6.71
N ALA A 304 -20.55 5.45 -7.77
CA ALA A 304 -20.47 4.51 -8.89
C ALA A 304 -19.91 3.14 -8.44
N GLU A 305 -20.44 2.07 -9.03
CA GLU A 305 -20.13 0.67 -8.69
C GLU A 305 -19.70 -0.13 -9.94
N PRO A 306 -18.62 0.27 -10.65
CA PRO A 306 -18.19 -0.40 -11.87
C PRO A 306 -17.54 -1.77 -11.59
N THR A 307 -17.48 -2.60 -12.63
CA THR A 307 -16.64 -3.81 -12.66
C THR A 307 -15.53 -3.63 -13.68
N VAL A 308 -14.28 -3.66 -13.25
CA VAL A 308 -13.09 -3.32 -14.03
C VAL A 308 -12.13 -4.50 -14.00
N THR A 309 -12.09 -5.30 -15.07
CA THR A 309 -11.37 -6.60 -15.09
C THR A 309 -10.40 -6.72 -16.26
N GLY A 310 -9.14 -7.10 -15.99
CA GLY A 310 -8.18 -7.48 -17.05
C GLY A 310 -7.69 -6.34 -17.95
N ASN A 311 -7.81 -5.07 -17.51
CA ASN A 311 -7.40 -3.91 -18.31
C ASN A 311 -5.94 -3.54 -18.06
N SER A 312 -5.30 -2.92 -19.05
CA SER A 312 -3.95 -2.36 -18.94
C SER A 312 -4.00 -0.83 -18.97
N MET A 313 -3.43 -0.18 -17.95
CA MET A 313 -3.44 1.27 -17.73
C MET A 313 -2.00 1.78 -17.64
N LEU A 314 -1.50 2.28 -18.77
CA LEU A 314 -0.07 2.43 -19.03
C LEU A 314 0.32 3.90 -19.27
N ASN A 315 1.40 4.34 -18.64
CA ASN A 315 2.12 5.57 -18.99
C ASN A 315 1.24 6.84 -19.10
N GLY A 316 0.27 7.02 -18.19
CA GLY A 316 -0.54 8.24 -18.08
C GLY A 316 0.09 9.30 -17.18
N GLN A 317 -0.31 10.56 -17.35
CA GLN A 317 0.17 11.69 -16.52
C GLN A 317 -0.59 11.82 -15.17
N GLY A 318 -1.73 11.14 -15.06
CA GLY A 318 -2.43 10.94 -13.78
C GLY A 318 -2.05 9.62 -13.11
N GLY A 319 -2.97 9.08 -12.32
CA GLY A 319 -2.86 7.70 -11.80
C GLY A 319 -3.42 6.65 -12.75
N GLY A 320 -3.41 5.39 -12.34
CA GLY A 320 -4.19 4.33 -13.00
C GLY A 320 -5.68 4.48 -12.71
N ILE A 321 -6.03 4.38 -11.43
CA ILE A 321 -7.41 4.37 -10.94
C ILE A 321 -7.55 5.33 -9.76
N VAL A 322 -8.58 6.18 -9.75
CA VAL A 322 -8.91 7.04 -8.60
C VAL A 322 -10.38 6.85 -8.24
N VAL A 323 -10.63 6.53 -6.97
CA VAL A 323 -11.98 6.34 -6.40
C VAL A 323 -12.22 7.36 -5.28
N HIS A 324 -13.23 8.20 -5.45
CA HIS A 324 -13.56 9.32 -4.55
C HIS A 324 -15.09 9.50 -4.41
N ASP A 325 -15.58 10.50 -3.65
CA ASP A 325 -17.02 10.80 -3.50
C ASP A 325 -17.93 9.57 -3.24
N GLU A 326 -17.61 8.78 -2.22
CA GLU A 326 -18.34 7.53 -1.85
C GLU A 326 -18.33 6.44 -2.95
N GLY A 327 -17.45 6.56 -3.95
CA GLY A 327 -17.26 5.58 -5.02
C GLY A 327 -16.87 4.19 -4.52
N LYS A 328 -17.18 3.18 -5.32
CA LYS A 328 -16.93 1.76 -5.03
C LYS A 328 -16.41 1.08 -6.30
N GLY A 329 -16.71 -0.21 -6.46
CA GLY A 329 -16.39 -1.00 -7.65
C GLY A 329 -15.45 -2.16 -7.33
N LEU A 330 -15.44 -3.13 -8.24
CA LEU A 330 -14.56 -4.29 -8.22
C LEU A 330 -13.50 -4.11 -9.31
N PHE A 331 -12.23 -4.15 -8.91
CA PHE A 331 -11.07 -3.97 -9.77
C PHE A 331 -10.23 -5.25 -9.72
N GLU A 332 -10.30 -6.09 -10.75
CA GLU A 332 -9.73 -7.44 -10.75
C GLU A 332 -8.71 -7.67 -11.88
N ARG A 333 -7.51 -8.20 -11.57
CA ARG A 333 -6.47 -8.58 -12.56
C ARG A 333 -6.07 -7.47 -13.56
N ASN A 334 -6.15 -6.20 -13.16
CA ASN A 334 -5.67 -5.10 -13.99
C ASN A 334 -4.16 -4.89 -13.84
N VAL A 335 -3.52 -4.36 -14.88
CA VAL A 335 -2.11 -3.96 -14.88
C VAL A 335 -2.03 -2.44 -14.91
N ILE A 336 -1.46 -1.83 -13.87
CA ILE A 336 -1.34 -0.39 -13.68
C ILE A 336 0.13 -0.03 -13.62
N LYS A 337 0.67 0.52 -14.72
CA LYS A 337 2.13 0.60 -14.90
C LYS A 337 2.63 1.90 -15.52
N GLY A 338 3.75 2.42 -14.99
CA GLY A 338 4.49 3.52 -15.61
C GLY A 338 3.80 4.90 -15.56
N ASN A 339 2.74 5.05 -14.77
CA ASN A 339 1.99 6.31 -14.68
C ASN A 339 2.73 7.33 -13.80
N GLU A 340 2.65 8.63 -14.11
CA GLU A 340 3.46 9.67 -13.45
C GLU A 340 3.08 9.89 -11.97
N GLN A 341 1.83 9.61 -11.59
CA GLN A 341 1.33 9.74 -10.21
C GLN A 341 1.21 8.37 -9.52
N ALA A 342 0.44 8.29 -8.42
CA ALA A 342 0.19 7.01 -7.75
C ALA A 342 -0.66 6.08 -8.62
N GLY A 343 -0.34 4.77 -8.62
CA GLY A 343 -1.07 3.79 -9.42
C GLY A 343 -2.56 3.71 -9.06
N ILE A 344 -2.87 3.68 -7.77
CA ILE A 344 -4.24 3.69 -7.23
C ILE A 344 -4.39 4.83 -6.22
N GLY A 345 -5.49 5.59 -6.32
CA GLY A 345 -5.95 6.52 -5.29
C GLY A 345 -7.33 6.13 -4.74
N VAL A 346 -7.50 6.09 -3.42
CA VAL A 346 -8.80 5.88 -2.77
C VAL A 346 -8.99 6.91 -1.65
N ILE A 347 -9.96 7.81 -1.79
CA ILE A 347 -10.13 8.95 -0.89
C ILE A 347 -11.60 9.11 -0.43
N ASP A 348 -11.90 10.15 0.34
CA ASP A 348 -13.21 10.45 0.92
C ASP A 348 -13.78 9.28 1.74
N ARG A 349 -15.03 8.85 1.48
CA ARG A 349 -15.70 7.72 2.14
C ARG A 349 -15.76 6.47 1.24
N SER A 350 -14.83 6.36 0.29
CA SER A 350 -14.87 5.35 -0.78
C SER A 350 -14.57 3.92 -0.30
N LYS A 351 -15.17 2.93 -0.97
CA LYS A 351 -15.14 1.50 -0.61
C LYS A 351 -14.98 0.62 -1.84
N ALA A 352 -13.82 0.75 -2.50
CA ALA A 352 -13.42 -0.06 -3.64
C ALA A 352 -12.76 -1.38 -3.23
N VAL A 353 -12.86 -2.40 -4.09
CA VAL A 353 -12.27 -3.73 -3.85
C VAL A 353 -11.29 -4.06 -4.97
N PHE A 354 -10.02 -4.27 -4.62
CA PHE A 354 -8.92 -4.54 -5.54
C PHE A 354 -8.40 -5.96 -5.34
N ILE A 355 -8.53 -6.81 -6.37
CA ILE A 355 -8.16 -8.23 -6.32
C ILE A 355 -7.17 -8.59 -7.43
N GLN A 356 -6.04 -9.22 -7.09
CA GLN A 356 -5.07 -9.78 -8.05
C GLN A 356 -4.51 -8.78 -9.09
N ASN A 357 -4.51 -7.47 -8.80
CA ASN A 357 -3.95 -6.45 -9.71
C ASN A 357 -2.42 -6.39 -9.60
N GLN A 358 -1.77 -5.88 -10.64
CA GLN A 358 -0.33 -5.60 -10.69
C GLN A 358 -0.12 -4.08 -10.78
N ILE A 359 0.57 -3.50 -9.81
CA ILE A 359 0.78 -2.05 -9.68
C ILE A 359 2.29 -1.77 -9.64
N GLU A 360 2.87 -1.46 -10.81
CA GLU A 360 4.31 -1.46 -11.03
C GLU A 360 4.87 -0.15 -11.59
N GLU A 361 6.09 0.22 -11.21
CA GLU A 361 6.90 1.26 -11.89
C GLU A 361 6.20 2.63 -12.06
N ASN A 362 5.21 2.96 -11.21
CA ASN A 362 4.55 4.27 -11.24
C ASN A 362 5.42 5.32 -10.50
N GLY A 363 5.39 6.57 -10.97
CA GLY A 363 6.21 7.68 -10.46
C GLY A 363 5.77 8.20 -9.09
N GLY A 364 4.52 7.94 -8.69
CA GLY A 364 4.07 8.11 -7.31
C GLY A 364 4.21 6.82 -6.48
N GLY A 365 3.30 6.65 -5.52
CA GLY A 365 3.19 5.39 -4.78
C GLY A 365 2.45 4.31 -5.56
N GLY A 366 2.45 3.07 -5.05
CA GLY A 366 1.57 2.03 -5.59
C GLY A 366 0.10 2.34 -5.31
N ALA A 367 -0.24 2.54 -4.04
CA ALA A 367 -1.54 3.04 -3.61
C ALA A 367 -1.42 4.23 -2.65
N ALA A 368 -2.31 5.21 -2.79
CA ALA A 368 -2.55 6.29 -1.83
C ALA A 368 -4.00 6.18 -1.30
N ILE A 369 -4.14 6.08 0.02
CA ILE A 369 -5.41 5.80 0.70
C ILE A 369 -5.63 6.87 1.78
N ASP A 370 -6.69 7.66 1.67
CA ASP A 370 -6.89 8.86 2.52
C ASP A 370 -8.34 9.05 3.00
N GLY A 371 -8.55 10.04 3.86
CA GLY A 371 -9.88 10.49 4.31
C GLY A 371 -10.52 9.53 5.30
N GLN A 372 -11.73 9.07 4.99
CA GLN A 372 -12.51 8.07 5.73
C GLN A 372 -12.71 6.79 4.89
N SER A 373 -11.80 6.53 3.94
CA SER A 373 -11.93 5.45 2.98
C SER A 373 -11.67 4.09 3.64
N ALA A 374 -12.33 3.05 3.12
CA ALA A 374 -12.17 1.67 3.58
C ALA A 374 -12.14 0.71 2.38
N PRO A 375 -11.11 0.78 1.52
CA PRO A 375 -10.93 -0.18 0.43
C PRO A 375 -10.43 -1.54 0.94
N ILE A 376 -10.66 -2.57 0.12
CA ILE A 376 -10.11 -3.92 0.33
C ILE A 376 -9.03 -4.16 -0.73
N PHE A 377 -7.87 -4.66 -0.32
CA PHE A 377 -6.80 -5.12 -1.20
C PHE A 377 -6.50 -6.60 -0.93
N GLU A 378 -6.82 -7.48 -1.87
CA GLU A 378 -6.58 -8.92 -1.80
C GLU A 378 -5.63 -9.41 -2.90
N SER A 379 -4.56 -10.11 -2.51
CA SER A 379 -3.65 -10.79 -3.44
C SER A 379 -3.03 -9.92 -4.54
N ASN A 380 -2.90 -8.60 -4.33
CA ASN A 380 -2.30 -7.67 -5.31
C ASN A 380 -0.77 -7.67 -5.22
N VAL A 381 -0.11 -7.29 -6.31
CA VAL A 381 1.34 -7.09 -6.37
C VAL A 381 1.64 -5.60 -6.52
N PHE A 382 2.36 -5.04 -5.56
CA PHE A 382 2.92 -3.69 -5.59
C PHE A 382 4.45 -3.82 -5.74
N LYS A 383 5.02 -3.19 -6.76
CA LYS A 383 6.44 -3.38 -7.10
C LYS A 383 7.09 -2.16 -7.76
N GLN A 384 8.30 -1.76 -7.35
CA GLN A 384 9.12 -0.77 -8.07
C GLN A 384 8.48 0.61 -8.35
N ASN A 385 7.42 0.99 -7.61
CA ASN A 385 6.88 2.36 -7.63
C ASN A 385 7.86 3.31 -6.89
N LEU A 386 8.02 4.55 -7.38
CA LEU A 386 9.10 5.48 -7.01
C LEU A 386 8.86 6.27 -5.70
N ALA A 387 7.76 6.01 -5.01
CA ALA A 387 7.52 6.48 -3.64
C ALA A 387 7.26 5.29 -2.70
N HIS A 388 6.37 5.43 -1.72
CA HIS A 388 5.95 4.31 -0.87
C HIS A 388 5.10 3.30 -1.66
N GLY A 389 5.24 2.01 -1.37
CA GLY A 389 4.42 0.97 -2.00
C GLY A 389 2.93 1.20 -1.76
N ILE A 390 2.58 1.46 -0.49
CA ILE A 390 1.26 1.88 -0.06
C ILE A 390 1.42 3.04 0.95
N CYS A 391 0.65 4.11 0.79
CA CYS A 391 0.55 5.21 1.74
C CYS A 391 -0.89 5.29 2.29
N ILE A 392 -1.04 5.38 3.62
CA ILE A 392 -2.32 5.32 4.33
C ILE A 392 -2.41 6.48 5.32
N SER A 393 -3.34 7.42 5.08
CA SER A 393 -3.47 8.70 5.79
C SER A 393 -4.91 8.99 6.25
N GLY A 394 -5.12 10.17 6.85
CA GLY A 394 -6.42 10.60 7.35
C GLY A 394 -6.90 9.76 8.52
N VAL A 395 -8.11 9.19 8.43
CA VAL A 395 -8.67 8.20 9.38
C VAL A 395 -9.16 6.95 8.63
N SER A 396 -8.50 6.64 7.51
CA SER A 396 -8.84 5.52 6.64
C SER A 396 -8.63 4.16 7.30
N GLN A 397 -9.43 3.18 6.89
CA GLN A 397 -9.52 1.84 7.50
C GLN A 397 -9.49 0.74 6.41
N PRO A 398 -8.41 0.66 5.61
CA PRO A 398 -8.31 -0.37 4.58
C PRO A 398 -8.04 -1.76 5.17
N PHE A 399 -8.56 -2.79 4.51
CA PHE A 399 -8.27 -4.20 4.82
C PHE A 399 -7.35 -4.77 3.74
N MET A 400 -6.19 -5.31 4.12
CA MET A 400 -5.19 -5.80 3.19
C MET A 400 -4.80 -7.24 3.52
N ILE A 401 -5.03 -8.16 2.58
CA ILE A 401 -4.73 -9.58 2.75
C ILE A 401 -3.96 -10.19 1.56
N TYR A 402 -2.96 -11.03 1.83
CA TYR A 402 -2.15 -11.75 0.83
C TYR A 402 -1.42 -10.88 -0.21
N ASN A 403 -1.28 -9.57 0.00
CA ASN A 403 -0.59 -8.70 -0.96
C ASN A 403 0.94 -8.89 -0.87
N ASN A 404 1.62 -8.75 -2.01
CA ASN A 404 3.07 -8.73 -2.10
C ASN A 404 3.55 -7.31 -2.41
N ILE A 405 4.36 -6.72 -1.53
CA ILE A 405 4.73 -5.29 -1.55
C ILE A 405 6.26 -5.19 -1.51
N SER A 406 6.89 -4.73 -2.61
CA SER A 406 8.33 -4.93 -2.75
C SER A 406 9.09 -3.91 -3.60
N ASN A 407 10.38 -3.76 -3.27
CA ASN A 407 11.36 -3.03 -4.09
C ASN A 407 10.96 -1.56 -4.35
N HIS A 408 10.41 -0.87 -3.36
CA HIS A 408 10.03 0.55 -3.45
C HIS A 408 11.16 1.50 -3.03
N ASP A 409 11.18 2.70 -3.61
CA ASP A 409 12.13 3.77 -3.24
C ASP A 409 11.77 4.43 -1.89
N GLY A 410 10.49 4.32 -1.50
CA GLY A 410 10.00 4.66 -0.17
C GLY A 410 10.01 3.48 0.81
N SER A 411 9.02 3.48 1.70
CA SER A 411 8.67 2.33 2.54
C SER A 411 7.76 1.36 1.78
N GLY A 412 7.68 0.10 2.21
CA GLY A 412 6.66 -0.83 1.71
C GLY A 412 5.25 -0.31 2.02
N ILE A 413 4.99 -0.03 3.30
CA ILE A 413 3.75 0.60 3.78
C ILE A 413 4.10 1.78 4.70
N LEU A 414 3.56 2.97 4.40
CA LEU A 414 3.55 4.14 5.28
C LEU A 414 2.14 4.35 5.83
N ILE A 415 2.03 4.57 7.15
CA ILE A 415 0.78 4.69 7.89
C ILE A 415 0.88 5.91 8.80
N GLN A 416 -0.01 6.89 8.61
CA GLN A 416 0.09 8.21 9.27
C GLN A 416 -1.26 8.72 9.80
N ASP A 417 -1.26 9.95 10.31
CA ASP A 417 -2.41 10.66 10.87
C ASP A 417 -3.19 9.88 11.93
N GLY A 418 -4.42 9.45 11.63
CA GLY A 418 -5.26 8.59 12.47
C GLY A 418 -5.73 7.34 11.72
N ALA A 419 -4.99 6.89 10.71
CA ALA A 419 -5.34 5.70 9.93
C ALA A 419 -5.32 4.42 10.79
N HIS A 420 -6.31 3.55 10.61
CA HIS A 420 -6.47 2.28 11.33
C HIS A 420 -6.54 1.08 10.35
N PRO A 421 -5.47 0.77 9.60
CA PRO A 421 -5.49 -0.34 8.64
C PRO A 421 -5.39 -1.71 9.33
N PHE A 422 -6.04 -2.70 8.74
CA PHE A 422 -5.88 -4.11 9.13
C PHE A 422 -5.08 -4.85 8.06
N LEU A 423 -3.92 -5.38 8.44
CA LEU A 423 -2.96 -6.04 7.56
C LEU A 423 -2.82 -7.50 7.97
N GLN A 424 -3.23 -8.44 7.11
CA GLN A 424 -3.17 -9.88 7.38
C GLN A 424 -2.38 -10.63 6.30
N GLN A 425 -1.44 -11.50 6.69
CA GLN A 425 -0.76 -12.44 5.77
C GLN A 425 -0.12 -11.78 4.52
N ASN A 426 0.29 -10.51 4.61
CA ASN A 426 0.97 -9.79 3.53
C ASN A 426 2.49 -10.06 3.56
N LYS A 427 3.14 -10.00 2.40
CA LYS A 427 4.60 -10.09 2.25
C LYS A 427 5.17 -8.70 1.94
N VAL A 428 6.20 -8.27 2.69
CA VAL A 428 6.84 -6.95 2.54
C VAL A 428 8.36 -7.08 2.51
N GLU A 429 9.00 -6.76 1.38
CA GLU A 429 10.45 -6.97 1.19
C GLU A 429 11.18 -5.89 0.36
N SER A 430 12.49 -5.73 0.56
CA SER A 430 13.40 -4.95 -0.31
C SER A 430 13.10 -3.44 -0.46
N ASN A 431 12.31 -2.81 0.41
CA ASN A 431 11.91 -1.40 0.29
C ASN A 431 12.91 -0.44 0.95
N SER A 432 13.40 0.56 0.22
CA SER A 432 14.59 1.36 0.53
C SER A 432 14.56 2.13 1.87
N GLN A 433 13.38 2.44 2.42
CA GLN A 433 13.27 3.11 3.73
C GLN A 433 12.88 2.18 4.89
N GLY A 434 12.15 1.10 4.61
CA GLY A 434 11.62 0.20 5.63
C GLY A 434 10.38 -0.58 5.19
N GLY A 435 10.07 -1.68 5.87
CA GLY A 435 8.90 -2.51 5.58
C GLY A 435 7.60 -1.79 5.90
N ILE A 436 7.33 -1.54 7.18
CA ILE A 436 6.15 -0.81 7.67
C ILE A 436 6.60 0.37 8.55
N ILE A 437 6.10 1.57 8.28
CA ILE A 437 6.33 2.76 9.13
C ILE A 437 4.98 3.30 9.61
N ALA A 438 4.82 3.41 10.94
CA ALA A 438 3.64 3.92 11.63
C ALA A 438 3.97 5.19 12.41
N THR A 439 3.32 6.30 12.05
CA THR A 439 3.60 7.67 12.54
C THR A 439 2.28 8.37 12.90
N GLY A 440 2.33 9.59 13.43
CA GLY A 440 1.16 10.35 13.87
C GLY A 440 0.48 9.70 15.08
N SER A 441 -0.83 9.46 14.98
CA SER A 441 -1.67 8.77 15.97
C SER A 441 -2.26 7.44 15.44
N SER A 442 -1.72 6.96 14.31
CA SER A 442 -2.18 5.78 13.57
C SER A 442 -2.24 4.50 14.42
N ARG A 443 -3.13 3.57 14.04
CA ARG A 443 -3.39 2.32 14.78
C ARG A 443 -3.44 1.09 13.87
N PRO A 444 -2.31 0.71 13.23
CA PRO A 444 -2.25 -0.48 12.42
C PRO A 444 -2.32 -1.77 13.26
N SER A 445 -3.12 -2.70 12.74
CA SER A 445 -3.28 -4.06 13.24
C SER A 445 -2.60 -5.03 12.27
N VAL A 446 -1.48 -5.64 12.65
CA VAL A 446 -0.64 -6.45 11.75
C VAL A 446 -0.61 -7.90 12.23
N HIS A 447 -1.16 -8.81 11.44
CA HIS A 447 -1.39 -10.21 11.80
C HIS A 447 -0.75 -11.14 10.77
N GLN A 448 0.01 -12.13 11.22
CA GLN A 448 0.56 -13.22 10.38
C GLN A 448 1.36 -12.74 9.15
N CYS A 449 1.86 -11.50 9.16
CA CYS A 449 2.58 -10.91 8.02
C CYS A 449 4.06 -11.31 8.03
N THR A 450 4.66 -11.25 6.84
CA THR A 450 6.04 -11.69 6.55
C THR A 450 6.86 -10.49 6.07
N ILE A 451 7.74 -9.95 6.92
CA ILE A 451 8.44 -8.68 6.70
C ILE A 451 9.95 -8.91 6.77
N PHE A 452 10.69 -8.71 5.67
CA PHE A 452 12.13 -8.99 5.68
C PHE A 452 12.94 -8.15 4.71
N SER A 453 14.26 -8.13 4.90
CA SER A 453 15.17 -7.23 4.19
C SER A 453 15.27 -7.41 2.67
N GLY A 454 14.85 -8.58 2.15
CA GLY A 454 15.11 -9.03 0.79
C GLY A 454 16.58 -9.39 0.53
N GLU A 455 16.86 -9.96 -0.64
CA GLU A 455 18.19 -10.45 -1.04
C GLU A 455 19.26 -9.34 -1.07
N GLN A 456 18.88 -8.13 -1.48
CA GLN A 456 19.80 -7.00 -1.61
C GLN A 456 20.06 -6.25 -0.29
N MET A 457 19.37 -6.62 0.80
CA MET A 457 19.41 -5.91 2.08
C MET A 457 19.11 -4.40 2.00
N SER A 458 18.37 -3.96 0.97
CA SER A 458 18.03 -2.56 0.71
C SER A 458 17.10 -1.96 1.78
N GLN A 459 16.37 -2.79 2.52
CA GLN A 459 15.41 -2.37 3.54
C GLN A 459 16.06 -2.31 4.93
N PRO A 460 16.40 -1.12 5.48
CA PRO A 460 17.17 -1.01 6.72
C PRO A 460 16.35 -1.36 7.97
N LEU A 461 15.03 -1.25 7.91
CA LEU A 461 14.10 -1.39 9.04
C LEU A 461 12.94 -2.31 8.68
N GLY A 462 12.56 -3.22 9.58
CA GLY A 462 11.36 -4.03 9.39
C GLY A 462 10.10 -3.24 9.70
N LEU A 463 9.98 -2.80 10.95
CA LEU A 463 8.84 -2.03 11.44
C LEU A 463 9.29 -0.89 12.36
N LEU A 464 8.81 0.33 12.10
CA LEU A 464 9.08 1.53 12.90
C LEU A 464 7.77 2.16 13.38
N CYS A 465 7.61 2.28 14.70
CA CYS A 465 6.54 3.01 15.37
C CYS A 465 7.10 4.29 15.99
N ARG A 466 6.39 5.41 15.80
CA ARG A 466 6.84 6.71 16.31
C ARG A 466 5.67 7.66 16.61
N ASP A 467 6.00 8.88 17.03
CA ASP A 467 5.05 9.92 17.48
C ASP A 467 4.11 9.39 18.59
N ASN A 468 2.82 9.17 18.28
CA ASN A 468 1.76 8.67 19.16
C ASN A 468 1.07 7.40 18.59
N ALA A 469 1.71 6.71 17.64
CA ALA A 469 1.16 5.52 16.99
C ALA A 469 0.91 4.38 17.99
N ARG A 470 -0.14 3.57 17.77
CA ARG A 470 -0.53 2.46 18.64
C ARG A 470 -0.63 1.17 17.83
N VAL A 471 0.39 0.33 17.89
CA VAL A 471 0.56 -0.79 16.96
C VAL A 471 0.34 -2.12 17.66
N GLU A 472 -0.42 -3.01 17.01
CA GLU A 472 -0.67 -4.37 17.49
C GLU A 472 -0.10 -5.37 16.47
N LEU A 473 0.87 -6.19 16.91
CA LEU A 473 1.57 -7.19 16.10
C LEU A 473 1.30 -8.60 16.65
N GLU A 474 0.61 -9.44 15.88
CA GLU A 474 0.30 -10.82 16.26
C GLU A 474 0.81 -11.83 15.21
N GLU A 475 1.50 -12.88 15.65
CA GLU A 475 1.97 -14.02 14.83
C GLU A 475 2.83 -13.64 13.58
N ASN A 476 3.44 -12.45 13.56
CA ASN A 476 4.26 -12.01 12.42
C ASN A 476 5.67 -12.62 12.43
N ASN A 477 6.28 -12.76 11.25
CA ASN A 477 7.69 -13.13 11.09
C ASN A 477 8.48 -11.95 10.51
N ILE A 478 9.48 -11.44 11.25
CA ILE A 478 10.22 -10.21 10.92
C ILE A 478 11.74 -10.44 11.00
N TRP A 479 12.47 -10.37 9.87
CA TRP A 479 13.90 -10.70 9.89
C TRP A 479 14.85 -10.00 8.90
N GLY A 480 16.15 -10.08 9.19
CA GLY A 480 17.25 -9.80 8.25
C GLY A 480 17.65 -8.33 8.10
N HIS A 481 16.96 -7.40 8.77
CA HIS A 481 17.13 -5.96 8.54
C HIS A 481 18.52 -5.43 9.00
N PRO A 482 19.26 -4.68 8.16
CA PRO A 482 20.58 -4.14 8.51
C PRO A 482 20.64 -3.14 9.66
N SER A 483 19.52 -2.53 10.07
CA SER A 483 19.43 -1.85 11.35
C SER A 483 18.67 -2.72 12.34
N CYS A 484 17.37 -2.48 12.54
CA CYS A 484 16.57 -3.22 13.51
C CYS A 484 15.31 -3.80 12.86
N ASN A 485 14.89 -4.97 13.34
CA ASN A 485 13.66 -5.59 12.89
C ASN A 485 12.42 -4.80 13.36
N VAL A 486 12.38 -4.38 14.63
CA VAL A 486 11.29 -3.56 15.20
C VAL A 486 11.85 -2.43 16.07
N ILE A 487 11.34 -1.20 15.90
CA ILE A 487 11.64 -0.05 16.77
C ILE A 487 10.36 0.67 17.19
N PHE A 488 10.21 0.94 18.48
CA PHE A 488 9.25 1.89 19.06
C PHE A 488 9.97 3.14 19.56
N ARG A 489 9.48 4.32 19.19
CA ARG A 489 10.05 5.64 19.51
C ARG A 489 9.02 6.62 20.07
N ASP A 490 9.51 7.76 20.53
CA ASP A 490 8.74 8.93 20.93
C ASP A 490 7.71 8.53 22.02
N SER A 491 6.41 8.77 21.87
CA SER A 491 5.36 8.35 22.82
C SER A 491 4.49 7.22 22.24
N SER A 492 5.03 6.40 21.33
CA SER A 492 4.31 5.29 20.70
C SER A 492 4.03 4.11 21.65
N ILE A 493 2.98 3.34 21.36
CA ILE A 493 2.53 2.22 22.20
C ILE A 493 2.48 0.94 21.35
N GLY A 494 2.97 -0.17 21.90
CA GLY A 494 2.99 -1.47 21.23
C GLY A 494 2.31 -2.58 22.01
N LYS A 495 1.66 -3.49 21.29
CA LYS A 495 1.38 -4.88 21.73
C LYS A 495 2.02 -5.85 20.75
N MET A 496 2.69 -6.88 21.27
CA MET A 496 3.37 -7.90 20.48
C MET A 496 3.11 -9.29 21.08
N SER A 497 2.36 -10.13 20.37
CA SER A 497 2.01 -11.51 20.73
C SER A 497 2.47 -12.51 19.67
N GLY A 498 3.13 -13.61 20.07
CA GLY A 498 3.41 -14.76 19.19
C GLY A 498 4.36 -14.51 18.01
N ASN A 499 5.01 -13.34 17.92
CA ASN A 499 5.84 -13.00 16.77
C ASN A 499 7.20 -13.72 16.80
N GLU A 500 7.76 -14.03 15.63
CA GLU A 500 9.14 -14.47 15.45
C GLU A 500 9.99 -13.33 14.85
N ILE A 501 11.11 -13.01 15.50
CA ILE A 501 11.94 -11.85 15.15
C ILE A 501 13.42 -12.25 15.14
N SER A 502 14.09 -12.17 13.98
CA SER A 502 15.43 -12.74 13.86
C SER A 502 16.43 -12.02 12.95
N ASN A 503 17.72 -12.29 13.14
CA ASN A 503 18.79 -11.93 12.21
C ASN A 503 18.91 -10.41 11.88
N GLY A 504 18.40 -9.51 12.73
CA GLY A 504 18.58 -8.06 12.57
C GLY A 504 20.00 -7.65 12.99
N GLN A 505 20.71 -6.90 12.15
CA GLN A 505 22.17 -6.69 12.32
C GLN A 505 22.52 -5.75 13.49
N CYS A 506 21.66 -4.79 13.84
CA CYS A 506 21.80 -4.01 15.08
C CYS A 506 20.88 -4.53 16.19
N GLY A 507 19.58 -4.76 15.94
CA GLY A 507 18.63 -5.09 17.00
C GLY A 507 17.40 -5.89 16.58
N GLY A 508 16.90 -6.73 17.50
CA GLY A 508 15.60 -7.39 17.35
C GLY A 508 14.45 -6.42 17.58
N VAL A 509 14.17 -6.10 18.84
CA VAL A 509 13.14 -5.14 19.27
C VAL A 509 13.78 -4.04 20.11
N ILE A 510 13.66 -2.78 19.68
CA ILE A 510 14.16 -1.60 20.39
C ILE A 510 12.99 -0.72 20.85
N VAL A 511 13.03 -0.27 22.11
CA VAL A 511 12.08 0.69 22.71
C VAL A 511 12.86 1.88 23.24
N GLN A 512 12.47 3.10 22.87
CA GLN A 512 13.15 4.34 23.27
C GLN A 512 12.19 5.55 23.31
N GLY A 513 12.68 6.72 23.73
CA GLY A 513 11.82 7.85 24.09
C GLY A 513 11.00 7.53 25.35
N GLU A 514 9.70 7.81 25.32
CA GLU A 514 8.71 7.45 26.33
C GLU A 514 7.88 6.21 25.92
N ALA A 515 8.29 5.52 24.84
CA ALA A 515 7.49 4.48 24.22
C ALA A 515 7.24 3.28 25.15
N CYS A 516 6.04 2.72 25.05
CA CYS A 516 5.52 1.71 25.99
C CYS A 516 5.10 0.43 25.25
N LEU A 517 5.79 -0.68 25.48
CA LEU A 517 5.58 -1.95 24.76
C LEU A 517 5.14 -3.09 25.70
N SER A 518 4.06 -3.78 25.34
CA SER A 518 3.70 -5.10 25.88
C SER A 518 4.23 -6.19 24.95
N LEU A 519 5.24 -6.94 25.40
CA LEU A 519 5.94 -7.98 24.65
C LEU A 519 5.70 -9.34 25.33
N VAL A 520 4.81 -10.17 24.78
CA VAL A 520 4.36 -11.42 25.42
C VAL A 520 4.39 -12.62 24.46
N HIS A 521 4.96 -13.75 24.88
CA HIS A 521 5.02 -15.00 24.08
C HIS A 521 5.71 -14.88 22.70
N ASN A 522 6.69 -13.99 22.53
CA ASN A 522 7.44 -13.83 21.27
C ASN A 522 8.75 -14.63 21.30
N THR A 523 9.26 -14.99 20.12
CA THR A 523 10.60 -15.57 19.93
C THR A 523 11.51 -14.57 19.23
N ILE A 524 12.56 -14.12 19.91
CA ILE A 524 13.49 -13.10 19.41
C ILE A 524 14.90 -13.69 19.44
N LYS A 525 15.49 -13.95 18.26
CA LYS A 525 16.71 -14.77 18.15
C LYS A 525 17.77 -14.25 17.17
N ALA A 526 19.04 -14.54 17.46
CA ALA A 526 20.17 -14.30 16.55
C ALA A 526 20.33 -12.84 16.04
N ASN A 527 19.84 -11.85 16.78
CA ASN A 527 20.04 -10.43 16.45
C ASN A 527 21.42 -9.94 16.94
N GLY A 528 21.87 -8.80 16.42
CA GLY A 528 23.19 -8.22 16.66
C GLY A 528 23.44 -7.71 18.08
N ILE A 529 23.48 -6.39 18.25
CA ILE A 529 23.84 -5.70 19.51
C ILE A 529 22.93 -6.17 20.65
N CYS A 530 21.64 -6.35 20.40
CA CYS A 530 20.73 -7.03 21.32
C CYS A 530 19.50 -7.65 20.66
N ASN A 531 18.91 -8.66 21.32
CA ASN A 531 17.58 -9.15 20.96
C ASN A 531 16.50 -8.17 21.43
N VAL A 532 16.52 -7.75 22.71
CA VAL A 532 15.61 -6.72 23.25
C VAL A 532 16.43 -5.57 23.84
N GLY A 533 16.16 -4.35 23.38
CA GLY A 533 16.79 -3.12 23.87
C GLY A 533 15.77 -2.13 24.42
N VAL A 534 15.99 -1.62 25.63
CA VAL A 534 15.25 -0.47 26.20
C VAL A 534 16.26 0.64 26.48
N LEU A 535 16.00 1.80 25.88
CA LEU A 535 16.87 2.97 25.90
C LEU A 535 16.09 4.19 26.41
N GLU A 536 16.82 5.22 26.83
CA GLU A 536 16.22 6.49 27.28
C GLU A 536 15.20 6.23 28.41
N SER A 537 13.96 6.74 28.32
CA SER A 537 12.90 6.55 29.32
C SER A 537 11.92 5.41 28.95
N GLY A 538 12.27 4.55 27.99
CA GLY A 538 11.38 3.54 27.44
C GLY A 538 10.86 2.53 28.48
N CYS A 539 9.67 1.99 28.22
CA CYS A 539 8.98 1.06 29.11
C CYS A 539 8.62 -0.24 28.38
N ILE A 540 8.92 -1.39 28.99
CA ILE A 540 8.52 -2.70 28.45
C ILE A 540 7.97 -3.64 29.52
N ASN A 541 6.83 -4.26 29.23
CA ASN A 541 6.30 -5.41 29.95
C ASN A 541 6.66 -6.66 29.14
N CYS A 542 7.75 -7.32 29.52
CA CYS A 542 8.39 -8.42 28.79
C CYS A 542 8.11 -9.75 29.50
N HIS A 543 7.07 -10.47 29.08
CA HIS A 543 6.58 -11.67 29.76
C HIS A 543 6.60 -12.94 28.88
N HIS A 544 7.11 -14.06 29.40
CA HIS A 544 7.09 -15.38 28.72
C HIS A 544 7.71 -15.42 27.30
N ASN A 545 8.73 -14.61 27.02
CA ASN A 545 9.41 -14.59 25.72
C ASN A 545 10.64 -15.52 25.69
N SER A 546 10.98 -16.00 24.49
CA SER A 546 12.21 -16.75 24.19
C SER A 546 13.22 -15.81 23.54
N ILE A 547 14.33 -15.52 24.23
CA ILE A 547 15.31 -14.49 23.87
C ILE A 547 16.68 -15.15 23.68
N LEU A 548 17.02 -15.46 22.42
CA LEU A 548 17.98 -16.51 22.08
C LEU A 548 19.19 -15.99 21.27
N GLU A 549 20.38 -16.47 21.56
CA GLU A 549 21.51 -16.49 20.59
C GLU A 549 21.98 -15.13 20.04
N SER A 550 21.72 -13.98 20.69
CA SER A 550 22.19 -12.68 20.21
C SER A 550 23.71 -12.62 20.12
N THR A 551 24.28 -11.90 19.15
CA THR A 551 25.74 -11.72 19.09
C THR A 551 26.27 -10.76 20.17
N GLY A 552 25.41 -9.87 20.68
CA GLY A 552 25.63 -9.01 21.84
C GLY A 552 24.87 -9.49 23.08
N CYS A 553 23.90 -8.69 23.54
CA CYS A 553 23.15 -8.92 24.78
C CYS A 553 21.73 -9.48 24.53
N GLY A 554 21.27 -10.41 25.37
CA GLY A 554 19.89 -10.91 25.29
C GLY A 554 18.88 -9.79 25.57
N ILE A 555 18.97 -9.17 26.74
CA ILE A 555 18.24 -7.95 27.10
C ILE A 555 19.22 -6.85 27.48
N LEU A 556 19.08 -5.66 26.90
CA LEU A 556 19.91 -4.48 27.13
C LEU A 556 19.07 -3.31 27.63
N LEU A 557 19.31 -2.86 28.88
CA LEU A 557 18.59 -1.77 29.53
C LEU A 557 19.56 -0.63 29.85
N LEU A 558 19.40 0.50 29.16
CA LEU A 558 20.23 1.72 29.28
C LEU A 558 19.37 2.93 29.64
N GLY A 559 20.00 4.01 30.13
CA GLY A 559 19.28 5.20 30.56
C GLY A 559 18.52 4.99 31.88
N ASP A 560 17.36 5.60 31.98
CA ASP A 560 16.40 5.53 33.09
C ASP A 560 15.27 4.52 32.86
N GLY A 561 15.18 3.94 31.66
CA GLY A 561 14.14 3.01 31.21
C GLY A 561 13.83 1.84 32.16
N SER A 562 12.60 1.36 32.01
CA SER A 562 11.97 0.37 32.89
C SER A 562 11.63 -0.93 32.14
N CYS A 563 11.88 -2.07 32.79
CA CYS A 563 11.34 -3.35 32.38
C CYS A 563 10.59 -3.99 33.55
N GLU A 564 9.37 -4.46 33.32
CA GLU A 564 8.86 -5.61 34.04
C GLU A 564 9.15 -6.87 33.22
N CYS A 565 10.19 -7.61 33.62
CA CYS A 565 10.77 -8.74 32.89
C CYS A 565 10.45 -10.03 33.67
N LYS A 566 9.43 -10.80 33.23
CA LYS A 566 8.96 -12.00 33.95
C LYS A 566 8.92 -13.27 33.09
N PHE A 567 9.29 -14.40 33.69
CA PHE A 567 9.14 -15.75 33.09
C PHE A 567 9.79 -15.92 31.70
N ASN A 568 10.78 -15.09 31.33
CA ASN A 568 11.47 -15.20 30.05
C ASN A 568 12.59 -16.25 30.10
N THR A 569 12.84 -16.90 28.97
CA THR A 569 14.03 -17.74 28.76
C THR A 569 15.05 -16.96 27.94
N VAL A 570 16.20 -16.65 28.54
CA VAL A 570 17.27 -15.82 27.96
C VAL A 570 18.53 -16.69 27.84
N THR A 571 18.79 -17.28 26.68
CA THR A 571 19.85 -18.31 26.52
C THR A 571 20.71 -18.17 25.26
N GLY A 572 21.97 -18.59 25.32
CA GLY A 572 22.87 -18.68 24.15
C GLY A 572 23.47 -17.34 23.67
N ASN A 573 23.17 -16.24 24.36
CA ASN A 573 23.57 -14.89 23.96
C ASN A 573 25.10 -14.69 24.17
N LYS A 574 25.85 -14.34 23.12
CA LYS A 574 27.32 -14.47 23.12
C LYS A 574 28.04 -13.61 24.17
N SER A 575 27.52 -12.41 24.44
CA SER A 575 28.04 -11.53 25.50
C SER A 575 27.26 -11.72 26.80
N ILE A 576 26.22 -10.93 27.06
CA ILE A 576 25.54 -10.87 28.38
C ILE A 576 24.08 -11.32 28.24
N GLY A 577 23.58 -12.08 29.20
CA GLY A 577 22.16 -12.47 29.24
C GLY A 577 21.25 -11.25 29.43
N ILE A 578 21.35 -10.57 30.58
CA ILE A 578 20.64 -9.30 30.85
C ILE A 578 21.63 -8.24 31.36
N ARG A 579 21.70 -7.08 30.68
CA ARG A 579 22.55 -5.94 31.07
C ARG A 579 21.70 -4.76 31.52
N CYS A 580 21.87 -4.33 32.76
CA CYS A 580 21.22 -3.16 33.36
C CYS A 580 22.27 -2.06 33.64
N SER A 581 22.08 -0.85 33.12
CA SER A 581 22.99 0.28 33.34
C SER A 581 22.22 1.60 33.54
N GLY A 582 22.94 2.72 33.58
CA GLY A 582 22.36 4.06 33.74
C GLY A 582 21.72 4.27 35.11
N THR A 583 20.49 4.73 35.12
CA THR A 583 19.65 4.99 36.30
C THR A 583 18.45 4.05 36.41
N SER A 584 18.27 3.13 35.46
CA SER A 584 17.17 2.15 35.31
C SER A 584 16.69 1.45 36.60
N HIS A 585 15.39 1.10 36.62
CA HIS A 585 14.69 0.41 37.72
C HIS A 585 14.01 -0.91 37.32
N PRO A 586 14.69 -1.86 36.65
CA PRO A 586 14.02 -3.06 36.13
C PRO A 586 13.68 -4.07 37.23
N VAL A 587 12.56 -4.76 37.05
CA VAL A 587 12.09 -5.87 37.88
C VAL A 587 12.28 -7.17 37.08
N LEU A 588 13.26 -7.98 37.47
CA LEU A 588 13.57 -9.27 36.86
C LEU A 588 13.04 -10.37 37.78
N THR A 589 11.96 -11.07 37.39
CA THR A 589 11.35 -12.12 38.24
C THR A 589 11.09 -13.43 37.49
N HIS A 590 11.44 -14.58 38.09
CA HIS A 590 11.23 -15.92 37.49
C HIS A 590 11.85 -16.12 36.09
N ASN A 591 12.90 -15.37 35.71
CA ASN A 591 13.57 -15.58 34.42
C ASN A 591 14.61 -16.70 34.52
N ARG A 592 14.81 -17.40 33.39
CA ARG A 592 15.81 -18.47 33.20
C ARG A 592 16.91 -17.94 32.30
N ILE A 593 18.14 -17.81 32.81
CA ILE A 593 19.23 -17.06 32.16
C ILE A 593 20.50 -17.91 32.07
N SER A 594 20.93 -18.28 30.85
CA SER A 594 22.01 -19.26 30.70
C SER A 594 22.81 -19.23 29.40
N ASN A 595 23.85 -20.07 29.35
CA ASN A 595 24.61 -20.37 28.14
C ASN A 595 25.22 -19.15 27.44
N THR A 596 25.58 -18.09 28.17
CA THR A 596 26.39 -17.03 27.58
C THR A 596 27.76 -17.58 27.18
N SER A 597 28.30 -17.13 26.05
CA SER A 597 29.59 -17.64 25.56
C SER A 597 30.75 -17.05 26.36
N ASN A 598 30.90 -15.71 26.31
CA ASN A 598 32.04 -14.97 26.84
C ASN A 598 31.57 -13.74 27.65
N GLY A 599 30.61 -13.92 28.56
CA GLY A 599 30.11 -12.81 29.38
C GLY A 599 29.18 -13.23 30.52
N CYS A 600 28.82 -12.26 31.36
CA CYS A 600 28.01 -12.50 32.55
C CYS A 600 26.55 -12.91 32.23
N GLY A 601 25.94 -13.74 33.09
CA GLY A 601 24.50 -14.05 32.99
C GLY A 601 23.64 -12.79 33.19
N VAL A 602 23.86 -12.07 34.29
CA VAL A 602 23.29 -10.74 34.54
C VAL A 602 24.37 -9.76 34.97
N LEU A 603 24.39 -8.57 34.35
CA LEU A 603 25.29 -7.47 34.69
C LEU A 603 24.50 -6.23 35.14
N ILE A 604 24.77 -5.73 36.34
CA ILE A 604 24.13 -4.52 36.91
C ILE A 604 25.22 -3.46 37.18
N GLY A 605 25.11 -2.29 36.54
CA GLY A 605 26.08 -1.20 36.63
C GLY A 605 25.48 0.20 36.79
N GLY A 606 26.33 1.21 36.64
CA GLY A 606 25.97 2.63 36.74
C GLY A 606 25.42 3.01 38.11
N ARG A 607 24.16 3.43 38.15
CA ARG A 607 23.35 3.76 39.35
C ARG A 607 22.03 2.98 39.38
N SER A 608 21.91 1.90 38.61
CA SER A 608 20.68 1.09 38.49
C SER A 608 20.23 0.55 39.86
N LYS A 609 18.91 0.45 40.04
CA LYS A 609 18.27 -0.14 41.24
C LYS A 609 17.48 -1.41 40.89
N ALA A 610 18.03 -2.25 40.01
CA ALA A 610 17.38 -3.47 39.55
C ALA A 610 16.95 -4.40 40.70
N ALA A 611 15.74 -4.95 40.63
CA ALA A 611 15.21 -5.93 41.57
C ALA A 611 15.21 -7.32 40.91
N LEU A 612 16.06 -8.22 41.40
CA LEU A 612 16.22 -9.60 40.95
C LEU A 612 15.57 -10.54 41.97
N ARG A 613 14.46 -11.19 41.61
CA ARG A 613 13.71 -12.07 42.50
C ARG A 613 13.42 -13.43 41.85
N TYR A 614 13.72 -14.54 42.52
CA TYR A 614 13.36 -15.89 42.05
C TYR A 614 13.86 -16.28 40.64
N ASN A 615 14.98 -15.71 40.16
CA ASN A 615 15.55 -16.07 38.85
C ASN A 615 16.51 -17.27 38.97
N LEU A 616 16.62 -18.06 37.90
CA LEU A 616 17.57 -19.17 37.76
C LEU A 616 18.66 -18.78 36.75
N ILE A 617 19.91 -18.71 37.20
CA ILE A 617 21.05 -18.20 36.43
C ILE A 617 22.16 -19.26 36.43
N PHE A 618 22.49 -19.86 35.29
CA PHE A 618 23.37 -21.05 35.22
C PHE A 618 24.15 -21.16 33.89
N ASP A 619 25.23 -21.93 33.83
CA ASP A 619 26.04 -22.22 32.61
C ASP A 619 26.55 -20.98 31.83
N ASN A 620 26.81 -19.87 32.54
CA ASN A 620 27.27 -18.61 31.94
C ASN A 620 28.81 -18.52 31.83
N GLY A 621 29.31 -17.89 30.77
CA GLY A 621 30.75 -17.87 30.42
C GLY A 621 31.65 -17.06 31.36
N GLU A 622 31.12 -16.00 31.99
CA GLU A 622 31.76 -15.31 33.13
C GLU A 622 30.94 -15.57 34.42
N SER A 623 30.74 -14.54 35.26
CA SER A 623 29.90 -14.61 36.44
C SER A 623 28.42 -14.78 36.09
N GLY A 624 27.72 -15.66 36.80
CA GLY A 624 26.26 -15.70 36.79
C GLY A 624 25.66 -14.31 37.10
N LEU A 625 26.13 -13.65 38.16
CA LEU A 625 25.74 -12.28 38.49
C LEU A 625 26.95 -11.37 38.75
N ALA A 626 26.99 -10.22 38.06
CA ALA A 626 27.97 -9.17 38.25
C ALA A 626 27.31 -7.83 38.65
N VAL A 627 27.79 -7.24 39.74
CA VAL A 627 27.31 -5.95 40.29
C VAL A 627 28.48 -4.96 40.38
N ARG A 628 28.30 -3.77 39.80
CA ARG A 628 29.38 -2.79 39.59
C ARG A 628 28.99 -1.35 39.98
N ASP A 629 30.00 -0.47 39.96
CA ASP A 629 29.89 0.99 39.99
C ASP A 629 29.26 1.60 41.26
N LYS A 630 28.07 2.20 41.15
CA LYS A 630 27.28 2.85 42.22
C LYS A 630 25.83 2.34 42.22
N SER A 631 25.62 1.15 41.67
CA SER A 631 24.33 0.46 41.64
C SER A 631 23.84 0.10 43.05
N LYS A 632 22.52 -0.03 43.20
CA LYS A 632 21.84 -0.38 44.44
C LYS A 632 20.75 -1.45 44.20
N PRO A 633 21.11 -2.64 43.68
CA PRO A 633 20.12 -3.66 43.36
C PRO A 633 19.58 -4.34 44.62
N GLU A 634 18.39 -4.92 44.50
CA GLU A 634 17.82 -5.87 45.47
C GLU A 634 17.85 -7.27 44.86
N ILE A 635 18.58 -8.19 45.48
CA ILE A 635 18.85 -9.54 44.96
C ILE A 635 18.32 -10.53 46.01
N TYR A 636 17.19 -11.17 45.71
CA TYR A 636 16.44 -11.98 46.67
C TYR A 636 15.97 -13.33 46.09
N MET A 637 16.19 -14.43 46.82
CA MET A 637 15.71 -15.78 46.45
C MET A 637 16.08 -16.26 45.03
N ASN A 638 17.19 -15.79 44.46
CA ASN A 638 17.69 -16.27 43.17
C ASN A 638 18.59 -17.50 43.36
N ILE A 639 18.62 -18.39 42.37
CA ILE A 639 19.53 -19.55 42.32
C ILE A 639 20.58 -19.27 41.24
N ILE A 640 21.85 -19.26 41.63
CA ILE A 640 22.97 -18.95 40.74
C ILE A 640 23.99 -20.08 40.76
N VAL A 641 24.27 -20.64 39.59
CA VAL A 641 25.18 -21.77 39.38
C VAL A 641 26.29 -21.35 38.41
N PRO A 642 27.58 -21.57 38.75
CA PRO A 642 28.70 -21.24 37.87
C PRO A 642 28.79 -22.25 36.73
N LYS A 643 29.44 -21.85 35.64
CA LYS A 643 29.93 -22.79 34.63
C LYS A 643 31.27 -23.36 35.09
N SER A 644 31.57 -24.61 34.74
CA SER A 644 32.86 -25.20 35.07
C SER A 644 34.03 -24.39 34.49
N ASN A 645 34.98 -24.02 35.36
CA ASN A 645 36.18 -23.23 35.06
C ASN A 645 35.97 -21.76 34.65
N SER A 646 34.78 -21.15 34.80
CA SER A 646 34.65 -19.68 34.75
C SER A 646 34.91 -19.09 36.15
N HIS A 647 35.84 -18.12 36.28
CA HIS A 647 36.20 -17.53 37.58
C HIS A 647 36.32 -15.99 37.49
N PRO A 648 35.58 -15.21 38.32
CA PRO A 648 34.56 -15.64 39.27
C PRO A 648 33.29 -16.13 38.56
N GLY A 649 32.90 -17.40 38.70
CA GLY A 649 31.79 -18.00 37.96
C GLY A 649 30.40 -17.70 38.53
N THR A 650 30.29 -17.40 39.82
CA THR A 650 28.97 -17.22 40.48
C THR A 650 28.63 -15.76 40.70
N LEU A 651 29.45 -15.03 41.47
CA LEU A 651 29.12 -13.69 41.95
C LEU A 651 30.34 -12.76 41.96
N TYR A 652 30.26 -11.67 41.19
CA TYR A 652 31.24 -10.59 41.18
C TYR A 652 30.61 -9.30 41.70
N ILE A 653 31.16 -8.73 42.79
CA ILE A 653 30.71 -7.44 43.34
C ILE A 653 31.90 -6.49 43.43
N SER A 654 31.78 -5.36 42.72
CA SER A 654 32.85 -4.37 42.56
C SER A 654 32.36 -2.92 42.70
N GLY A 655 33.32 -2.01 42.81
CA GLY A 655 33.08 -0.58 42.96
C GLY A 655 32.54 -0.20 44.35
N SER A 656 31.70 0.82 44.36
CA SER A 656 30.98 1.39 45.51
C SER A 656 29.49 1.05 45.46
N SER A 657 29.16 -0.13 44.95
CA SER A 657 27.81 -0.67 44.88
C SER A 657 27.29 -0.98 46.30
N ASN A 658 26.01 -0.69 46.55
CA ASN A 658 25.34 -0.97 47.83
C ASN A 658 24.11 -1.86 47.57
N ALA A 659 24.38 -3.13 47.27
CA ALA A 659 23.37 -4.13 46.98
C ALA A 659 22.73 -4.66 48.28
N LYS A 660 21.44 -5.01 48.25
CA LYS A 660 20.82 -5.88 49.26
C LYS A 660 20.81 -7.30 48.71
N ILE A 661 21.36 -8.26 49.45
CA ILE A 661 21.50 -9.65 49.00
C ILE A 661 21.04 -10.58 50.12
N ASN A 662 19.91 -11.28 49.93
CA ASN A 662 19.28 -12.09 50.99
C ASN A 662 18.54 -13.31 50.41
N GLY A 663 18.62 -14.47 51.07
CA GLY A 663 17.90 -15.69 50.70
C GLY A 663 18.30 -16.33 49.37
N ASN A 664 19.38 -15.88 48.72
CA ASN A 664 19.83 -16.46 47.45
C ASN A 664 20.60 -17.76 47.70
N THR A 665 20.62 -18.65 46.71
CA THR A 665 21.48 -19.83 46.68
C THR A 665 22.60 -19.62 45.67
N PHE A 666 23.84 -19.54 46.16
CA PHE A 666 25.05 -19.39 45.37
C PHE A 666 25.82 -20.72 45.36
N VAL A 667 25.75 -21.45 44.26
CA VAL A 667 26.59 -22.64 44.08
C VAL A 667 28.01 -22.18 43.72
N ILE A 668 29.05 -22.92 44.12
CA ILE A 668 30.45 -22.62 43.80
C ILE A 668 31.21 -23.88 43.36
N THR A 669 32.22 -23.72 42.52
CA THR A 669 33.20 -24.77 42.20
C THR A 669 34.50 -24.59 42.99
N CYS A 670 34.85 -23.34 43.32
CA CYS A 670 35.88 -23.00 44.29
C CYS A 670 35.64 -21.61 44.91
N PRO A 671 36.35 -21.23 45.98
CA PRO A 671 36.20 -19.92 46.62
C PRO A 671 36.47 -18.69 45.71
N ALA A 672 37.13 -18.87 44.55
CA ALA A 672 37.34 -17.79 43.58
C ALA A 672 36.04 -17.36 42.86
N ASP A 673 34.96 -18.16 42.93
CA ASP A 673 33.67 -17.87 42.31
C ASP A 673 32.88 -16.74 43.01
N LEU A 674 33.27 -16.37 44.24
CA LEU A 674 32.66 -15.30 45.03
C LEU A 674 33.65 -14.14 45.24
N ARG A 675 33.74 -13.25 44.25
CA ARG A 675 34.70 -12.13 44.27
C ARG A 675 34.02 -10.82 44.67
N ILE A 676 34.07 -10.52 45.97
CA ILE A 676 33.37 -9.39 46.62
C ILE A 676 34.37 -8.41 47.27
N THR A 677 34.19 -7.11 47.04
CA THR A 677 34.98 -6.04 47.69
C THR A 677 34.79 -6.04 49.21
N GLN A 678 35.82 -5.67 49.98
CA GLN A 678 35.81 -5.79 51.46
C GLN A 678 34.60 -5.14 52.14
N LYS A 679 34.15 -3.97 51.67
CA LYS A 679 32.96 -3.27 52.21
C LYS A 679 31.65 -4.07 52.09
N ASN A 680 31.59 -5.01 51.13
CA ASN A 680 30.37 -5.72 50.76
C ASN A 680 30.36 -7.18 51.26
N LYS A 681 31.40 -7.63 51.98
CA LYS A 681 31.51 -9.02 52.48
C LYS A 681 30.39 -9.41 53.46
N GLY A 682 29.91 -8.48 54.29
CA GLY A 682 28.81 -8.74 55.23
C GLY A 682 27.45 -9.03 54.57
N LEU A 683 27.31 -8.78 53.26
CA LEU A 683 26.07 -8.99 52.51
C LEU A 683 25.79 -10.46 52.17
N LEU A 684 26.72 -11.39 52.43
CA LEU A 684 26.50 -12.82 52.20
C LEU A 684 25.82 -13.54 53.37
N MET A 685 25.84 -12.98 54.59
CA MET A 685 25.54 -13.70 55.85
C MET A 685 24.16 -14.36 55.92
N SER A 686 23.20 -13.97 55.08
CA SER A 686 21.84 -14.54 55.01
C SER A 686 21.54 -15.20 53.65
N ASN A 687 22.53 -15.84 53.04
CA ASN A 687 22.42 -16.55 51.76
C ASN A 687 23.07 -17.93 51.85
N SER A 688 22.54 -18.89 51.12
CA SER A 688 23.05 -20.27 51.07
C SER A 688 24.23 -20.35 50.10
N ILE A 689 25.33 -20.98 50.51
CA ILE A 689 26.48 -21.27 49.66
C ILE A 689 26.67 -22.79 49.61
N LEU A 690 26.72 -23.37 48.43
CA LEU A 690 26.77 -24.83 48.21
C LEU A 690 27.93 -25.18 47.27
N GLU A 691 28.64 -26.29 47.51
CA GLU A 691 29.69 -26.74 46.60
C GLU A 691 29.11 -27.66 45.51
N LEU A 692 29.41 -27.40 44.24
CA LEU A 692 28.81 -28.11 43.10
C LEU A 692 29.07 -29.63 43.13
N GLN A 693 30.15 -30.07 43.78
CA GLN A 693 30.50 -31.48 43.93
C GLN A 693 29.51 -32.25 44.82
N GLU A 694 28.78 -31.56 45.71
CA GLU A 694 27.77 -32.15 46.59
C GLU A 694 26.39 -32.26 45.90
N PHE A 695 26.12 -31.43 44.88
CA PHE A 695 24.80 -31.29 44.24
C PHE A 695 24.90 -31.16 42.70
N PRO A 696 25.26 -32.24 41.97
CA PRO A 696 25.38 -32.17 40.50
C PRO A 696 24.04 -31.89 39.80
N ASP A 697 22.93 -32.44 40.30
CA ASP A 697 21.59 -32.31 39.69
C ASP A 697 20.88 -30.99 40.05
N ILE A 698 21.56 -30.04 40.72
CA ILE A 698 20.96 -28.84 41.30
C ILE A 698 20.23 -27.95 40.28
N VAL A 699 20.64 -27.96 39.01
CA VAL A 699 19.96 -27.20 37.94
C VAL A 699 18.63 -27.86 37.52
N ASP A 700 18.49 -29.17 37.70
CA ASP A 700 17.27 -29.93 37.40
C ASP A 700 16.32 -29.96 38.59
N GLU A 701 16.85 -29.94 39.81
CA GLU A 701 16.07 -29.74 41.02
C GLU A 701 15.56 -28.29 41.14
N ALA A 702 16.40 -27.30 40.87
CA ALA A 702 15.99 -25.89 40.80
C ALA A 702 14.93 -25.62 39.70
N ARG A 703 15.01 -26.33 38.56
CA ARG A 703 13.96 -26.31 37.53
C ARG A 703 12.62 -26.76 38.12
N LYS A 704 12.56 -27.97 38.70
CA LYS A 704 11.34 -28.53 39.32
C LYS A 704 10.78 -27.62 40.42
N ILE A 705 11.64 -27.05 41.27
CA ILE A 705 11.21 -26.15 42.36
C ILE A 705 10.55 -24.88 41.80
N LEU A 706 11.16 -24.23 40.80
CA LEU A 706 10.61 -23.01 40.20
C LEU A 706 9.37 -23.27 39.32
N GLU A 707 9.25 -24.47 38.75
CA GLU A 707 8.01 -24.94 38.11
C GLU A 707 6.89 -25.13 39.16
N VAL A 708 7.16 -25.80 40.29
CA VAL A 708 6.17 -26.05 41.36
C VAL A 708 5.70 -24.77 42.07
N ILE A 709 6.56 -23.75 42.20
CA ILE A 709 6.22 -22.44 42.81
C ILE A 709 5.09 -21.69 42.04
N HIS A 710 4.67 -22.15 40.87
CA HIS A 710 3.44 -21.67 40.21
C HIS A 710 2.16 -21.86 41.04
N ILE A 711 2.16 -22.68 42.11
CA ILE A 711 0.98 -22.94 42.94
C ILE A 711 1.23 -22.62 44.43
N LYS A 712 0.50 -21.60 44.91
CA LYS A 712 0.41 -21.06 46.29
C LYS A 712 1.56 -20.15 46.76
N HIS A 713 1.16 -18.98 47.28
CA HIS A 713 1.97 -18.22 48.23
C HIS A 713 2.24 -19.06 49.50
N VAL A 714 3.48 -19.04 49.98
CA VAL A 714 3.84 -19.46 51.34
C VAL A 714 4.60 -18.31 52.01
N VAL A 715 4.14 -17.89 53.18
CA VAL A 715 4.85 -16.92 54.03
C VAL A 715 5.72 -17.72 54.99
N VAL A 716 7.04 -17.56 54.89
CA VAL A 716 7.98 -18.12 55.86
C VAL A 716 8.19 -17.10 56.98
N GLN A 717 7.82 -17.45 58.20
CA GLN A 717 8.22 -16.71 59.39
C GLN A 717 9.68 -17.05 59.72
N GLY A 718 10.46 -16.04 60.11
CA GLY A 718 11.83 -16.24 60.59
C GLY A 718 11.87 -16.70 62.06
N PRO A 719 12.96 -17.37 62.50
CA PRO A 719 13.15 -17.76 63.90
C PRO A 719 13.46 -16.55 64.80
N ASP A 720 13.28 -16.74 66.12
CA ASP A 720 13.54 -15.73 67.15
C ASP A 720 15.05 -15.41 67.32
N PRO A 721 15.41 -14.24 67.93
CA PRO A 721 16.79 -13.72 67.88
C PRO A 721 17.85 -14.40 68.76
N ASP A 722 17.48 -15.25 69.72
CA ASP A 722 18.29 -15.49 70.94
C ASP A 722 19.00 -16.86 71.05
N GLU A 723 19.07 -17.69 69.99
CA GLU A 723 19.89 -18.92 70.01
C GLU A 723 21.34 -18.72 69.47
N PRO A 724 22.38 -19.27 70.14
CA PRO A 724 23.77 -19.10 69.73
C PRO A 724 24.18 -20.04 68.58
N ILE A 725 24.87 -19.48 67.58
CA ILE A 725 25.30 -20.19 66.37
C ILE A 725 26.32 -21.30 66.68
N VAL A 726 25.96 -22.55 66.36
CA VAL A 726 26.90 -23.68 66.26
C VAL A 726 27.21 -23.96 64.79
N LEU A 727 28.50 -23.97 64.43
CA LEU A 727 28.96 -24.29 63.07
C LEU A 727 28.90 -25.80 62.81
N GLY A 728 27.86 -26.28 62.13
CA GLY A 728 27.80 -27.66 61.66
C GLY A 728 26.58 -28.04 60.82
N ARG A 729 26.84 -28.47 59.57
CA ARG A 729 25.99 -29.32 58.72
C ARG A 729 24.46 -29.05 58.74
N THR A 730 23.99 -28.16 57.87
CA THR A 730 22.58 -28.09 57.49
C THR A 730 22.18 -29.31 56.65
N ASN A 731 21.40 -30.21 57.25
CA ASN A 731 20.96 -31.48 56.64
C ASN A 731 19.63 -31.26 55.86
N PRO A 732 19.44 -31.79 54.63
CA PRO A 732 18.28 -31.47 53.79
C PRO A 732 17.02 -32.27 54.15
N GLN A 733 16.57 -32.21 55.42
CA GLN A 733 15.39 -32.95 55.91
C GLN A 733 14.25 -32.07 56.44
N ASN A 734 14.37 -30.74 56.43
CA ASN A 734 13.26 -29.83 56.81
C ASN A 734 12.26 -29.60 55.65
N LEU A 735 11.85 -30.69 54.98
CA LEU A 735 10.73 -30.76 54.05
C LEU A 735 9.72 -31.77 54.56
N ILE A 736 8.98 -31.40 55.61
CA ILE A 736 7.86 -32.20 56.12
C ILE A 736 6.64 -31.88 55.26
N VAL A 737 6.24 -32.84 54.42
CA VAL A 737 4.91 -32.87 53.80
C VAL A 737 4.02 -33.74 54.67
N GLU A 738 3.06 -33.14 55.36
CA GLU A 738 2.01 -33.91 56.05
C GLU A 738 0.99 -34.42 55.03
N GLU A 739 1.11 -35.70 54.65
CA GLU A 739 0.00 -36.42 54.02
C GLU A 739 -1.11 -36.65 55.05
N SER A 740 -2.33 -36.21 54.74
CA SER A 740 -3.54 -36.54 55.50
C SER A 740 -4.46 -37.43 54.67
N ASP A 741 -4.45 -38.72 55.00
CA ASP A 741 -5.08 -39.79 54.23
C ASP A 741 -6.57 -39.94 54.59
N VAL A 742 -7.47 -39.69 53.62
CA VAL A 742 -8.88 -40.14 53.68
C VAL A 742 -9.32 -40.68 52.32
N SER A 743 -9.57 -41.98 52.32
CA SER A 743 -9.99 -42.85 51.21
C SER A 743 -11.09 -42.33 50.26
N ALA A 744 -10.89 -42.56 48.96
CA ALA A 744 -11.87 -43.28 48.10
C ALA A 744 -11.25 -43.85 46.80
N ARG A 745 -11.65 -45.07 46.43
CA ARG A 745 -11.42 -45.75 45.12
C ARG A 745 -12.82 -46.05 44.53
N PRO A 746 -13.03 -46.29 43.19
CA PRO A 746 -12.22 -47.23 42.40
C PRO A 746 -12.08 -47.07 40.86
N LYS A 747 -11.01 -47.70 40.33
CA LYS A 747 -10.89 -48.48 39.05
C LYS A 747 -11.40 -47.90 37.71
N CYS A 748 -10.47 -47.70 36.78
CA CYS A 748 -10.30 -48.45 35.50
C CYS A 748 -9.04 -47.89 34.78
N SER A 749 -7.99 -48.60 34.33
CA SER A 749 -7.75 -49.94 33.76
C SER A 749 -7.73 -50.04 32.23
N HIS A 750 -6.66 -49.56 31.58
CA HIS A 750 -5.99 -50.15 30.39
C HIS A 750 -4.74 -49.32 30.01
N ARG A 751 -3.85 -49.71 29.08
CA ARG A 751 -3.04 -50.95 28.91
C ARG A 751 -2.09 -50.69 27.72
N LYS A 752 -0.77 -50.74 27.94
CA LYS A 752 0.35 -50.81 26.96
C LYS A 752 0.09 -50.50 25.47
N LEU A 753 1.01 -49.75 24.86
CA LEU A 753 1.82 -50.28 23.75
C LEU A 753 3.16 -49.54 23.59
N LEU A 754 4.08 -50.14 22.82
CA LEU A 754 5.45 -49.71 22.54
C LEU A 754 5.65 -49.70 21.02
N SER A 755 6.49 -48.80 20.50
CA SER A 755 7.18 -48.98 19.22
C SER A 755 8.48 -48.18 19.20
N ARG A 756 9.56 -48.80 18.67
CA ARG A 756 10.86 -48.17 18.37
C ARG A 756 10.97 -47.92 16.86
N THR A 757 11.86 -47.00 16.48
CA THR A 757 12.98 -47.08 15.49
C THR A 757 13.61 -45.67 15.45
N GLU A 758 14.94 -45.42 15.43
CA GLU A 758 15.96 -45.82 14.43
C GLU A 758 15.59 -45.20 13.04
N ASP A 759 16.41 -44.38 12.36
CA ASP A 759 17.86 -44.47 12.09
C ASP A 759 18.59 -43.10 11.88
N ASP A 760 19.89 -43.17 11.54
CA ASP A 760 20.92 -42.11 11.48
C ASP A 760 20.92 -41.14 10.26
N VAL A 761 21.71 -40.05 10.39
CA VAL A 761 22.03 -39.04 9.35
C VAL A 761 23.56 -38.98 9.08
N PRO A 762 24.04 -39.02 7.81
CA PRO A 762 25.46 -38.87 7.51
C PRO A 762 25.85 -37.70 6.56
N SER A 763 26.10 -36.52 7.15
CA SER A 763 27.24 -35.62 6.80
C SER A 763 27.29 -34.81 5.48
N ARG A 764 28.18 -33.80 5.50
CA ARG A 764 28.69 -32.93 4.40
C ARG A 764 27.73 -31.79 3.97
N ARG A 765 28.22 -30.58 3.68
CA ARG A 765 29.62 -30.05 3.66
C ARG A 765 29.60 -28.55 3.95
N GLU A 766 30.54 -28.07 4.77
CA GLU A 766 30.79 -26.64 4.92
C GLU A 766 31.51 -26.07 3.68
N VAL A 767 31.30 -24.79 3.40
CA VAL A 767 32.08 -24.00 2.43
C VAL A 767 32.61 -22.78 3.18
N GLU A 768 33.93 -22.64 3.24
CA GLU A 768 34.58 -21.53 3.93
C GLU A 768 34.43 -20.22 3.14
N SER A 769 34.14 -19.13 3.85
CA SER A 769 34.42 -17.77 3.38
C SER A 769 35.22 -17.02 4.45
N HIS A 770 36.48 -16.71 4.15
CA HIS A 770 37.38 -16.00 5.06
C HIS A 770 37.07 -14.49 5.10
N GLY A 771 37.50 -13.82 6.18
CA GLY A 771 38.13 -12.50 6.01
C GLY A 771 37.57 -11.29 6.78
N CYS A 772 37.51 -11.33 8.11
CA CYS A 772 37.55 -10.11 8.92
C CYS A 772 38.60 -10.19 10.04
N LEU A 773 39.65 -9.35 9.93
CA LEU A 773 40.76 -9.29 10.88
C LEU A 773 40.41 -8.47 12.13
N ALA A 774 39.91 -9.15 13.17
CA ALA A 774 39.79 -8.55 14.50
C ALA A 774 41.17 -8.46 15.18
N ARG A 775 41.69 -7.25 15.38
CA ARG A 775 42.95 -7.05 16.14
C ARG A 775 42.72 -7.30 17.63
N THR A 776 43.61 -8.08 18.24
CA THR A 776 43.74 -8.20 19.69
C THR A 776 44.31 -6.91 20.29
N GLY A 777 43.68 -6.34 21.33
CA GLY A 777 44.16 -5.10 21.93
C GLY A 777 43.38 -4.60 23.16
N GLU A 778 43.65 -5.20 24.31
CA GLU A 778 43.51 -4.67 25.69
C GLU A 778 42.16 -4.11 26.19
N SER A 779 42.04 -4.04 27.52
CA SER A 779 40.78 -3.79 28.23
C SER A 779 40.67 -2.37 28.80
N SER A 780 39.79 -1.52 28.23
CA SER A 780 39.14 -0.45 28.99
C SER A 780 37.86 0.09 28.31
N ASN A 781 36.93 0.63 29.11
CA ASN A 781 35.88 1.59 28.74
C ASN A 781 34.88 1.26 27.58
N VAL A 782 34.47 0.00 27.40
CA VAL A 782 33.38 -0.40 26.47
C VAL A 782 31.96 -0.02 26.98
N SER A 783 31.78 1.25 27.34
CA SER A 783 30.50 1.86 27.73
C SER A 783 30.00 2.91 26.73
N ALA A 784 30.87 3.45 25.89
CA ALA A 784 30.50 4.41 24.84
C ALA A 784 30.09 3.72 23.51
N ASP A 785 30.87 2.73 23.05
CA ASP A 785 30.75 2.24 21.66
C ASP A 785 29.53 1.36 21.38
N ILE A 786 28.99 0.71 22.42
CA ILE A 786 27.71 -0.02 22.32
C ILE A 786 26.54 0.97 22.22
N ALA A 787 26.68 2.17 22.80
CA ALA A 787 25.68 3.21 22.69
C ALA A 787 25.76 3.90 21.31
N SER A 788 26.95 4.15 20.75
CA SER A 788 27.08 4.76 19.42
C SER A 788 26.47 3.90 18.33
N GLY A 789 26.67 2.58 18.34
CA GLY A 789 26.04 1.66 17.37
C GLY A 789 24.50 1.70 17.35
N LEU A 790 23.86 1.94 18.50
CA LEU A 790 22.40 2.13 18.60
C LEU A 790 21.97 3.58 18.33
N PHE A 791 22.79 4.57 18.69
CA PHE A 791 22.52 6.00 18.47
C PHE A 791 22.81 6.49 17.04
N VAL A 792 23.50 5.72 16.20
CA VAL A 792 23.66 6.02 14.75
C VAL A 792 22.31 6.07 14.03
N VAL A 793 21.25 5.47 14.58
CA VAL A 793 19.86 5.67 14.14
C VAL A 793 19.26 7.01 14.67
N ARG A 794 20.04 8.09 14.66
CA ARG A 794 19.60 9.48 14.94
C ARG A 794 19.85 10.36 13.72
N ASN A 795 18.86 11.17 13.38
CA ASN A 795 18.89 12.17 12.32
C ASN A 795 19.23 11.66 10.91
N SER A 796 18.65 10.52 10.52
CA SER A 796 18.06 10.45 9.18
C SER A 796 16.96 11.51 9.09
N SER A 797 17.31 12.71 8.63
CA SER A 797 16.34 13.78 8.40
C SER A 797 15.48 13.44 7.18
N LEU A 798 14.48 12.58 7.40
CA LEU A 798 13.25 12.60 6.62
C LEU A 798 12.66 14.00 6.78
N HIS A 799 13.03 14.90 5.86
CA HIS A 799 12.27 16.10 5.63
C HIS A 799 10.91 15.65 5.11
N SER A 800 9.95 15.57 6.03
CA SER A 800 8.61 16.02 5.68
C SER A 800 8.78 17.40 5.05
N MET A 801 8.46 17.51 3.76
CA MET A 801 7.93 18.78 3.26
C MET A 801 6.58 18.95 3.93
N SER A 802 6.62 19.47 5.16
CA SER A 802 5.42 20.00 5.79
C SER A 802 4.82 21.00 4.81
N SER A 803 3.58 20.72 4.39
CA SER A 803 2.81 21.62 3.55
C SER A 803 2.77 22.97 4.24
N ARG A 804 3.50 23.94 3.71
CA ARG A 804 3.24 25.33 4.08
C ARG A 804 1.79 25.61 3.69
N HIS A 805 1.02 26.15 4.63
CA HIS A 805 -0.08 27.00 4.25
C HIS A 805 0.53 28.19 3.52
N GLU A 806 0.56 28.14 2.19
CA GLU A 806 0.46 29.36 1.40
C GLU A 806 -1.02 29.72 1.36
N GLU A 807 -1.29 31.00 1.63
CA GLU A 807 -2.64 31.52 1.81
C GLU A 807 -3.40 31.50 0.47
N ALA A 808 -4.73 31.57 0.54
CA ALA A 808 -5.58 31.64 -0.65
C ALA A 808 -5.35 32.97 -1.40
N GLY A 809 -4.40 32.96 -2.34
CA GLY A 809 -4.17 34.08 -3.25
C GLY A 809 -5.39 34.30 -4.15
N GLU A 810 -6.07 35.42 -3.94
CA GLU A 810 -7.24 35.80 -4.73
C GLU A 810 -6.88 35.98 -6.22
N CYS A 811 -7.69 35.40 -7.10
CA CYS A 811 -7.77 35.81 -8.50
C CYS A 811 -9.23 35.99 -8.89
N GLU A 812 -9.66 37.25 -8.93
CA GLU A 812 -10.93 37.65 -9.56
C GLU A 812 -10.94 37.25 -11.05
N GLY A 813 -12.07 36.80 -11.59
CA GLY A 813 -12.12 36.41 -13.00
C GLY A 813 -13.43 35.79 -13.51
N HIS A 814 -14.46 36.61 -13.68
CA HIS A 814 -15.60 36.35 -14.58
C HIS A 814 -16.43 35.06 -14.36
N HIS A 815 -17.28 35.05 -13.33
CA HIS A 815 -18.61 34.45 -13.48
C HIS A 815 -19.56 35.47 -14.11
N ASN A 816 -20.19 35.13 -15.25
CA ASN A 816 -21.31 35.90 -15.78
C ASN A 816 -22.16 35.07 -16.77
N PHE A 817 -23.36 34.68 -16.35
CA PHE A 817 -24.50 34.26 -17.20
C PHE A 817 -24.30 32.90 -17.95
N LEU A 818 -25.31 32.07 -18.20
CA LEU A 818 -26.74 32.17 -17.93
C LEU A 818 -27.36 30.77 -17.85
N GLU A 819 -28.29 30.52 -16.92
CA GLU A 819 -29.40 29.60 -17.19
C GLU A 819 -30.70 30.16 -16.60
N ARG A 820 -31.84 29.88 -17.26
CA ARG A 820 -33.09 30.64 -17.07
C ARG A 820 -34.35 29.78 -17.18
N THR A 821 -34.73 29.18 -16.07
CA THR A 821 -36.12 28.76 -15.75
C THR A 821 -36.35 29.08 -14.27
N GLY A 822 -37.46 29.65 -13.80
CA GLY A 822 -38.81 29.70 -14.39
C GLY A 822 -39.64 28.50 -13.90
N GLY A 823 -40.43 28.56 -12.83
CA GLY A 823 -40.62 29.65 -11.85
C GLY A 823 -42.09 29.76 -11.41
N SER A 824 -42.41 29.47 -10.14
CA SER A 824 -43.80 29.50 -9.63
C SER A 824 -43.91 29.81 -8.13
N ASN A 825 -44.07 31.11 -7.84
CA ASN A 825 -44.74 31.74 -6.69
C ASN A 825 -45.19 30.90 -5.46
N GLY A 826 -44.61 31.22 -4.29
CA GLY A 826 -45.20 31.03 -2.96
C GLY A 826 -44.73 32.13 -2.00
N ARG A 827 -45.65 32.87 -1.36
CA ARG A 827 -45.37 34.10 -0.57
C ARG A 827 -45.92 34.01 0.89
N PRO A 828 -45.61 34.92 1.83
CA PRO A 828 -44.87 34.49 3.04
C PRO A 828 -45.44 34.96 4.39
N THR A 829 -44.85 34.46 5.48
CA THR A 829 -44.83 35.08 6.83
C THR A 829 -43.39 35.00 7.36
N ARG A 830 -42.66 36.08 7.70
CA ARG A 830 -42.81 37.23 8.63
C ARG A 830 -42.36 36.94 10.07
N SER A 831 -41.70 37.95 10.67
CA SER A 831 -41.11 38.06 12.03
C SER A 831 -39.80 37.27 12.28
N ALA A 832 -38.79 37.80 13.01
CA ALA A 832 -38.51 39.20 13.37
C ALA A 832 -37.03 39.48 13.76
N SER A 833 -36.59 40.72 13.51
CA SER A 833 -35.60 41.55 14.23
C SER A 833 -34.34 40.95 14.92
N CYS A 834 -33.21 41.09 14.21
CA CYS A 834 -31.99 41.85 14.59
C CYS A 834 -30.98 41.39 15.70
N PRO A 835 -29.68 41.78 15.58
CA PRO A 835 -28.55 41.46 16.49
C PRO A 835 -27.94 42.77 17.09
N PRO A 836 -26.61 43.00 17.33
CA PRO A 836 -25.41 42.13 17.47
C PRO A 836 -24.49 42.51 18.69
N SER A 837 -23.21 42.08 18.62
CA SER A 837 -21.97 42.70 19.17
C SER A 837 -21.25 41.93 20.32
N PRO A 838 -19.97 42.20 20.63
CA PRO A 838 -18.83 41.54 19.94
C PRO A 838 -17.70 41.08 20.89
N TYR A 839 -16.59 40.57 20.33
CA TYR A 839 -15.14 40.63 20.73
C TYR A 839 -14.45 39.46 19.94
N ARG A 840 -13.41 39.62 19.11
CA ARG A 840 -12.03 40.16 19.29
C ARG A 840 -11.17 39.34 20.27
N ASN A 841 -9.83 39.22 20.21
CA ASN A 841 -8.70 39.52 19.29
C ASN A 841 -7.44 38.87 19.97
N ASP A 842 -6.31 38.45 19.39
CA ASP A 842 -5.75 38.24 18.03
C ASP A 842 -4.60 37.18 18.13
N VAL A 843 -4.05 36.73 16.98
CA VAL A 843 -2.74 36.00 16.79
C VAL A 843 -2.66 34.52 17.20
#